data_AF-A0A7V2QIA9-F1
#
_entry.id   AF-A0A7V2QIA9-F1
#
_cell.length_a   1.000
_cell.length_b   1.000
_cell.length_c   1.000
_cell.angle_alpha   90.00
_cell.angle_beta   90.00
_cell.angle_gamma   90.00
#
_symmetry.space_group_name_H-M   'P 1'
#
loop_
_entity.id
_entity.type
_entity.pdbx_description
1 polymer ?
#
loop_
_entity_poly.entity_id
_entity_poly.type
_entity_poly.pdbx_seq_one_letter_code
_entity_poly.pdbx_strand_id
1 'polypeptide(L)'
;MPPTTLLESWLPFDAIGAESLRDASAARKPPLNRLHVWWARRPLTVSRAAILASLLPSWEQLVEADGRPPLQRHFPTESAYHAWFLRLLGIHGDPVAARNLLLRAREQGKFIPNPYTHPRAFTVNPTPEDLALLEELLALTWVGARRAVPLRDFIVLDPFAGGGSIPFEALRYGFSTVANELNPVAAVILKATLDYPARFGPDLAADIKRWGQRWYESVKERLQPFFTPLPDRAEGAAYLWARTVPCPTTGKPVPLSPNWWLSKGKNPVAVRLLTHPDWDEPRFEIVRGEAIDFDPNEGTVRRGVGRSPWTGETIDGDYIKAQAQAGRMGQVLYAVAVKRRGGFDFRAPTPQDLEAARAAEAELARVRARWEAEEVIPTEPIPEGNDLRPLHYGMRTWADMFSPRQLLALGTFVETLRELRAEIRAEMEPERAAVVETYLGIMMDKAVIYNNRACRFDPTRGIRSIFDRHDFAFVWSHAEFDASANLLPWCIDQVADAYREMAKLLTPSGATLEGHASERGSVTVLQSNAADLSTLPDGSVHAIVTDPPYYDNVMYAELSDFFYVWLKRTVGHLYPEWFAAQLTDKDAEAVANPARFKGIGGGRSGPRPKDLAERDYERKMTAAFREMHRVLRDDGVLTVMFTHKRVEAWDTLATALIGAGFTVESSWPVHTESEHSLHQAKKNAARSTILLACRKRTSPPPPATIAGDVGADSRPPYWWDDIAPEVRRVAREKAEEFAARGITGVDLYLSVFGPVLAVISRHWPVLTREVDERTGQPKPLRPETALDLARQEVIRLRKRGLLGGREVQFDPVTDWYLMAWDAFRAERFPADEARKLAIALGLDVEADLVRGRVVGKKGSDVVLLGPKQRRGRGRVDPEADHFDTWLDAVHTAMLVYEEDGAPACEAFLKRTGLRNDSTFKACLQAMLNAIPRTRVKGKFVRPEADVLDRLRLAFFEDLEVTEEEAEVRVEQMRLI
;
A
#
# COMPACT_ATOMS: atom_id res chain seq x y z
N MET A 1 18.50 33.93 7.00
CA MET A 1 18.47 32.45 7.06
C MET A 1 17.12 31.99 6.55
N PRO A 2 17.04 30.87 5.82
CA PRO A 2 15.76 30.34 5.35
C PRO A 2 14.84 30.01 6.53
N PRO A 3 13.51 30.08 6.36
CA PRO A 3 12.58 29.88 7.44
C PRO A 3 12.50 28.41 7.87
N THR A 4 12.72 28.09 9.16
CA THR A 4 12.47 26.75 9.73
C THR A 4 10.97 26.44 9.83
N THR A 5 10.51 25.47 9.07
CA THR A 5 9.10 25.10 8.98
C THR A 5 8.62 24.22 10.12
N LEU A 6 7.30 24.13 10.28
CA LEU A 6 6.67 23.29 11.28
C LEU A 6 7.08 21.83 11.11
N LEU A 7 7.17 21.32 9.88
CA LEU A 7 7.62 19.95 9.60
C LEU A 7 9.08 19.72 10.05
N GLU A 8 9.91 20.74 10.13
CA GLU A 8 11.29 20.58 10.62
C GLU A 8 11.36 20.47 12.15
N SER A 9 10.39 21.03 12.88
CA SER A 9 10.39 21.05 14.34
C SER A 9 9.38 20.11 15.01
N TRP A 10 8.17 19.95 14.46
CA TRP A 10 7.07 19.26 15.10
C TRP A 10 6.00 18.72 14.13
N LEU A 11 5.52 17.49 14.38
CA LEU A 11 4.35 16.93 13.69
C LEU A 11 3.51 16.04 14.64
N PRO A 12 2.17 16.16 14.67
CA PRO A 12 1.29 15.33 15.50
C PRO A 12 1.01 13.98 14.83
N PHE A 13 2.06 13.20 14.60
CA PHE A 13 1.99 11.98 13.78
C PHE A 13 1.01 10.92 14.31
N ASP A 14 0.77 10.85 15.62
CA ASP A 14 -0.21 9.93 16.23
C ASP A 14 -1.65 10.26 15.83
N ALA A 15 -2.02 11.55 15.93
CA ALA A 15 -3.36 12.02 15.57
C ALA A 15 -3.59 11.92 14.05
N ILE A 16 -2.60 12.33 13.26
CA ILE A 16 -2.61 12.18 11.79
C ILE A 16 -2.72 10.70 11.41
N GLY A 17 -1.98 9.83 12.10
CA GLY A 17 -2.01 8.40 11.84
C GLY A 17 -3.35 7.76 12.17
N ALA A 18 -3.93 8.10 13.33
CA ALA A 18 -5.24 7.60 13.73
C ALA A 18 -6.36 8.01 12.75
N GLU A 19 -6.36 9.25 12.25
CA GLU A 19 -7.29 9.68 11.20
C GLU A 19 -6.97 9.08 9.83
N SER A 20 -5.69 8.92 9.47
CA SER A 20 -5.29 8.28 8.20
C SER A 20 -5.76 6.82 8.12
N LEU A 21 -5.68 6.08 9.23
CA LEU A 21 -6.25 4.74 9.35
C LEU A 21 -7.78 4.76 9.28
N ARG A 22 -8.41 5.78 9.87
CA ARG A 22 -9.84 6.01 9.75
C ARG A 22 -10.20 6.21 8.28
N ASP A 23 -9.51 7.07 7.53
CA ASP A 23 -9.70 7.34 6.10
C ASP A 23 -9.64 6.06 5.24
N ALA A 24 -8.75 5.13 5.59
CA ALA A 24 -8.57 3.85 4.91
C ALA A 24 -9.68 2.82 5.23
N SER A 25 -10.47 3.03 6.29
CA SER A 25 -11.50 2.08 6.74
C SER A 25 -12.66 1.92 5.75
N ALA A 26 -13.33 0.76 5.80
CA ALA A 26 -14.41 0.42 4.88
C ALA A 26 -15.72 1.21 5.10
N ALA A 27 -15.86 1.93 6.22
CA ALA A 27 -17.10 2.62 6.57
C ALA A 27 -17.39 3.83 5.67
N ARG A 28 -16.38 4.66 5.36
CA ARG A 28 -16.49 5.79 4.43
C ARG A 28 -15.10 6.16 3.90
N LYS A 29 -14.88 5.88 2.62
CA LYS A 29 -13.61 6.20 1.93
C LYS A 29 -13.65 7.59 1.30
N PRO A 30 -12.50 8.27 1.16
CA PRO A 30 -12.37 9.47 0.34
C PRO A 30 -12.94 9.29 -1.07
N PRO A 31 -13.55 10.32 -1.68
CA PRO A 31 -14.21 10.19 -2.97
C PRO A 31 -13.24 9.83 -4.12
N LEU A 32 -11.99 10.28 -4.06
CA LEU A 32 -10.93 9.91 -5.02
C LEU A 32 -10.74 8.38 -5.08
N ASN A 33 -10.86 7.69 -3.94
CA ASN A 33 -10.77 6.23 -3.86
C ASN A 33 -11.95 5.51 -4.51
N ARG A 34 -13.07 6.21 -4.68
CA ARG A 34 -14.28 5.69 -5.33
C ARG A 34 -14.32 6.04 -6.82
N LEU A 35 -13.68 7.12 -7.25
CA LEU A 35 -13.66 7.56 -8.66
C LEU A 35 -13.02 6.48 -9.56
N HIS A 36 -11.72 6.25 -9.39
CA HIS A 36 -10.93 5.30 -10.19
C HIS A 36 -10.01 4.49 -9.26
N VAL A 37 -9.44 3.36 -9.69
CA VAL A 37 -8.38 2.66 -8.92
C VAL A 37 -7.01 3.16 -9.36
N TRP A 38 -6.15 3.58 -8.43
CA TRP A 38 -4.74 3.82 -8.69
C TRP A 38 -3.93 3.35 -7.48
N TRP A 39 -2.81 2.66 -7.72
CA TRP A 39 -2.07 1.95 -6.67
C TRP A 39 -1.29 2.88 -5.73
N ALA A 40 -0.92 4.08 -6.19
CA ALA A 40 -0.27 5.11 -5.39
C ALA A 40 -1.29 6.15 -4.92
N ARG A 41 -1.86 5.95 -3.72
CA ARG A 41 -2.71 6.96 -3.08
C ARG A 41 -2.50 6.98 -1.58
N ARG A 42 -2.01 8.12 -1.09
CA ARG A 42 -1.91 8.39 0.33
C ARG A 42 -3.25 8.84 0.90
N PRO A 43 -3.53 8.56 2.19
CA PRO A 43 -4.65 9.16 2.89
C PRO A 43 -4.62 10.69 2.76
N LEU A 44 -5.80 11.30 2.62
CA LEU A 44 -5.90 12.75 2.45
C LEU A 44 -5.37 13.49 3.68
N THR A 45 -5.62 12.97 4.88
CA THR A 45 -5.18 13.60 6.14
C THR A 45 -3.66 13.77 6.22
N VAL A 46 -2.87 12.73 5.90
CA VAL A 46 -1.39 12.84 5.89
C VAL A 46 -0.88 13.70 4.73
N SER A 47 -1.54 13.65 3.57
CA SER A 47 -1.20 14.48 2.40
C SER A 47 -1.31 15.96 2.74
N ARG A 48 -2.43 16.35 3.35
CA ARG A 48 -2.70 17.69 3.87
C ARG A 48 -1.68 18.11 4.92
N ALA A 49 -1.39 17.24 5.89
CA ALA A 49 -0.44 17.54 6.95
C ALA A 49 0.96 17.81 6.41
N ALA A 50 1.42 17.02 5.43
CA ALA A 50 2.71 17.23 4.79
C ALA A 50 2.78 18.59 4.07
N ILE A 51 1.74 18.99 3.33
CA ILE A 51 1.71 20.29 2.64
C ILE A 51 1.77 21.44 3.63
N LEU A 52 0.83 21.46 4.58
CA LEU A 52 0.71 22.57 5.52
C LEU A 52 1.92 22.69 6.44
N ALA A 53 2.43 21.57 6.95
CA ALA A 53 3.62 21.58 7.81
C ALA A 53 4.90 21.98 7.05
N SER A 54 4.97 21.73 5.72
CA SER A 54 6.10 22.18 4.88
C SER A 54 6.09 23.67 4.58
N LEU A 55 4.96 24.36 4.80
CA LEU A 55 4.80 25.78 4.50
C LEU A 55 4.69 26.64 5.76
N LEU A 56 4.07 26.12 6.82
CA LEU A 56 3.89 26.85 8.07
C LEU A 56 5.21 27.03 8.83
N PRO A 57 5.40 28.16 9.53
CA PRO A 57 6.61 28.40 10.34
C PRO A 57 6.64 27.50 11.58
N SER A 58 7.84 27.21 12.06
CA SER A 58 8.04 26.65 13.40
C SER A 58 7.76 27.70 14.47
N TRP A 59 7.46 27.25 15.69
CA TRP A 59 7.15 28.13 16.82
C TRP A 59 8.28 29.11 17.15
N GLU A 60 9.54 28.66 17.03
CA GLU A 60 10.75 29.40 17.43
C GLU A 60 11.27 30.36 16.35
N GLN A 61 10.76 30.27 15.13
CA GLN A 61 11.45 30.75 13.92
C GLN A 61 11.52 32.26 13.75
N LEU A 62 10.59 32.98 14.37
CA LEU A 62 10.41 34.39 14.12
C LEU A 62 10.43 35.06 15.49
N VAL A 63 11.28 36.06 15.70
CA VAL A 63 11.32 36.90 16.91
C VAL A 63 11.36 38.34 16.42
N GLU A 64 10.36 39.14 16.79
CA GLU A 64 10.28 40.54 16.40
C GLU A 64 11.28 41.41 17.18
N ALA A 65 11.41 42.68 16.79
CA ALA A 65 12.31 43.65 17.42
C ALA A 65 12.03 43.89 18.92
N ASP A 66 10.84 43.49 19.42
CA ASP A 66 10.46 43.52 20.83
C ASP A 66 10.74 42.21 21.59
N GLY A 67 11.36 41.23 20.91
CA GLY A 67 11.71 39.93 21.47
C GLY A 67 10.58 38.89 21.44
N ARG A 68 9.42 39.17 20.83
CA ARG A 68 8.27 38.23 20.79
C ARG A 68 8.13 37.55 19.42
N PRO A 69 7.82 36.25 19.37
CA PRO A 69 7.46 35.62 18.11
C PRO A 69 6.19 36.19 17.45
N PRO A 70 6.16 36.46 16.14
CA PRO A 70 4.95 36.80 15.39
C PRO A 70 3.78 35.84 15.64
N LEU A 71 4.06 34.55 15.83
CA LEU A 71 3.05 33.55 16.20
C LEU A 71 2.37 33.88 17.53
N GLN A 72 3.07 34.50 18.49
CA GLN A 72 2.50 34.89 19.79
C GLN A 72 1.42 35.98 19.69
N ARG A 73 1.34 36.68 18.56
CA ARG A 73 0.23 37.63 18.30
C ARG A 73 -1.09 36.93 18.09
N HIS A 74 -1.05 35.74 17.48
CA HIS A 74 -2.24 34.96 17.13
C HIS A 74 -2.50 33.83 18.13
N PHE A 75 -1.44 33.30 18.75
CA PHE A 75 -1.51 32.15 19.64
C PHE A 75 -0.80 32.46 20.97
N PRO A 76 -1.49 32.39 22.12
CA PRO A 76 -0.86 32.69 23.41
C PRO A 76 0.25 31.69 23.80
N THR A 77 0.20 30.47 23.25
CA THR A 77 1.14 29.38 23.56
C THR A 77 1.39 28.50 22.33
N GLU A 78 2.50 27.77 22.34
CA GLU A 78 2.81 26.75 21.32
C GLU A 78 1.70 25.70 21.22
N SER A 79 1.16 25.25 22.36
CA SER A 79 0.03 24.32 22.39
C SER A 79 -1.22 24.86 21.71
N ALA A 80 -1.47 26.19 21.77
CA ALA A 80 -2.59 26.80 21.06
C ALA A 80 -2.38 26.80 19.54
N TYR A 81 -1.14 27.02 19.08
CA TYR A 81 -0.76 26.89 17.68
C TYR A 81 -0.89 25.43 17.18
N HIS A 82 -0.44 24.46 17.97
CA HIS A 82 -0.59 23.04 17.66
C HIS A 82 -2.07 22.60 17.61
N ALA A 83 -2.91 23.10 18.53
CA ALA A 83 -4.35 22.86 18.51
C ALA A 83 -5.02 23.51 17.28
N TRP A 84 -4.59 24.71 16.91
CA TRP A 84 -5.01 25.35 15.66
C TRP A 84 -4.63 24.53 14.44
N PHE A 85 -3.38 24.04 14.36
CA PHE A 85 -2.93 23.20 13.27
C PHE A 85 -3.76 21.91 13.15
N LEU A 86 -4.05 21.22 14.26
CA LEU A 86 -4.93 20.04 14.25
C LEU A 86 -6.34 20.37 13.72
N ARG A 87 -6.92 21.50 14.12
CA ARG A 87 -8.20 21.97 13.59
C ARG A 87 -8.10 22.29 12.11
N LEU A 88 -7.04 22.98 11.68
CA LEU A 88 -6.75 23.26 10.28
C LEU A 88 -6.65 21.96 9.48
N LEU A 89 -6.14 20.87 10.07
CA LEU A 89 -6.15 19.53 9.47
C LEU A 89 -7.53 18.85 9.43
N GLY A 90 -8.58 19.45 10.00
CA GLY A 90 -9.91 18.86 10.13
C GLY A 90 -10.06 17.91 11.31
N ILE A 91 -9.07 17.84 12.21
CA ILE A 91 -9.07 16.98 13.39
C ILE A 91 -9.70 17.76 14.56
N HIS A 92 -11.00 17.58 14.77
CA HIS A 92 -11.79 18.34 15.75
C HIS A 92 -12.01 17.61 17.09
N GLY A 93 -11.34 16.47 17.30
CA GLY A 93 -11.47 15.65 18.50
C GLY A 93 -10.21 14.84 18.75
N ASP A 94 -10.31 13.81 19.59
CA ASP A 94 -9.18 12.92 19.90
C ASP A 94 -9.32 11.57 19.16
N PRO A 95 -8.75 11.46 17.94
CA PRO A 95 -8.82 10.22 17.17
C PRO A 95 -7.97 9.10 17.80
N VAL A 96 -6.96 9.43 18.62
CA VAL A 96 -6.08 8.46 19.27
C VAL A 96 -6.86 7.74 20.38
N ALA A 97 -7.51 8.50 21.27
CA ALA A 97 -8.36 7.95 22.31
C ALA A 97 -9.50 7.10 21.74
N ALA A 98 -10.20 7.59 20.71
CA ALA A 98 -11.27 6.85 20.04
C ALA A 98 -10.77 5.52 19.42
N ARG A 99 -9.59 5.53 18.79
CA ARG A 99 -8.97 4.31 18.25
C ARG A 99 -8.59 3.33 19.36
N ASN A 100 -7.99 3.79 20.45
CA ASN A 100 -7.60 2.95 21.58
C ASN A 100 -8.82 2.26 22.21
N LEU A 101 -9.97 2.95 22.30
CA LEU A 101 -11.23 2.35 22.74
C LEU A 101 -11.71 1.24 21.80
N LEU A 102 -11.62 1.42 20.47
CA LEU A 102 -11.97 0.39 19.49
C LEU A 102 -11.06 -0.84 19.59
N LEU A 103 -9.75 -0.62 19.74
CA LEU A 103 -8.77 -1.70 19.89
C LEU A 103 -9.05 -2.52 21.15
N ARG A 104 -9.24 -1.86 22.30
CA ARG A 104 -9.58 -2.51 23.57
C ARG A 104 -10.91 -3.27 23.51
N ALA A 105 -11.95 -2.68 22.90
CA ALA A 105 -13.24 -3.35 22.74
C ALA A 105 -13.09 -4.63 21.90
N ARG A 106 -12.30 -4.58 20.82
CA ARG A 106 -12.03 -5.72 19.95
C ARG A 106 -11.25 -6.83 20.66
N GLU A 107 -10.24 -6.48 21.45
CA GLU A 107 -9.48 -7.44 22.28
C GLU A 107 -10.39 -8.16 23.29
N GLN A 108 -11.33 -7.44 23.87
CA GLN A 108 -12.34 -8.00 24.78
C GLN A 108 -13.48 -8.75 24.06
N GLY A 109 -13.49 -8.78 22.72
CA GLY A 109 -14.58 -9.36 21.93
C GLY A 109 -15.92 -8.62 22.06
N LYS A 110 -15.90 -7.37 22.51
CA LYS A 110 -17.09 -6.52 22.68
C LYS A 110 -17.29 -5.63 21.46
N PHE A 111 -18.56 -5.36 21.15
CA PHE A 111 -18.93 -4.32 20.20
C PHE A 111 -19.17 -3.02 20.97
N ILE A 112 -18.60 -1.92 20.49
CA ILE A 112 -18.95 -0.57 20.95
C ILE A 112 -19.48 0.25 19.78
N PRO A 113 -20.44 1.16 20.00
CA PRO A 113 -20.81 2.15 18.99
C PRO A 113 -19.59 3.01 18.65
N ASN A 114 -19.57 3.57 17.44
CA ASN A 114 -18.46 4.38 16.91
C ASN A 114 -18.01 5.46 17.92
N PRO A 115 -16.80 5.35 18.53
CA PRO A 115 -16.39 6.24 19.61
C PRO A 115 -15.84 7.60 19.13
N TYR A 116 -15.70 7.78 17.82
CA TYR A 116 -15.32 9.08 17.26
C TYR A 116 -16.49 10.06 17.35
N THR A 117 -16.31 11.15 18.12
CA THR A 117 -17.32 12.20 18.36
C THR A 117 -17.32 13.30 17.30
N HIS A 118 -16.33 13.30 16.41
CA HIS A 118 -16.15 14.29 15.34
C HIS A 118 -16.26 13.69 13.93
N PRO A 119 -16.50 14.52 12.90
CA PRO A 119 -16.42 14.11 11.50
C PRO A 119 -15.04 13.54 11.14
N ARG A 120 -14.92 12.89 9.99
CA ARG A 120 -13.61 12.44 9.48
C ARG A 120 -12.83 13.64 9.00
N ALA A 121 -11.53 13.69 9.28
CA ALA A 121 -10.71 14.87 8.98
C ALA A 121 -10.80 15.30 7.49
N PHE A 122 -10.74 14.34 6.57
CA PHE A 122 -10.86 14.64 5.13
C PHE A 122 -12.20 15.26 4.71
N THR A 123 -13.27 15.10 5.50
CA THR A 123 -14.61 15.66 5.18
C THR A 123 -14.77 17.12 5.63
N VAL A 124 -13.80 17.64 6.37
CA VAL A 124 -13.82 19.00 6.90
C VAL A 124 -12.94 19.90 6.03
N ASN A 125 -13.50 21.04 5.62
CA ASN A 125 -12.79 22.12 4.95
C ASN A 125 -12.40 23.20 5.99
N PRO A 126 -11.30 23.94 5.76
CA PRO A 126 -10.93 25.07 6.62
C PRO A 126 -12.01 26.16 6.59
N THR A 127 -12.10 26.96 7.66
CA THR A 127 -12.98 28.14 7.70
C THR A 127 -12.31 29.34 7.00
N PRO A 128 -13.08 30.38 6.60
CA PRO A 128 -12.50 31.62 6.09
C PRO A 128 -11.46 32.24 7.03
N GLU A 129 -11.69 32.20 8.34
CA GLU A 129 -10.78 32.73 9.36
C GLU A 129 -9.49 31.92 9.42
N ASP A 130 -9.58 30.59 9.31
CA ASP A 130 -8.41 29.70 9.26
C ASP A 130 -7.57 29.96 8.00
N LEU A 131 -8.20 30.23 6.85
CA LEU A 131 -7.52 30.57 5.60
C LEU A 131 -6.87 31.96 5.65
N ALA A 132 -7.56 32.97 6.19
CA ALA A 132 -7.00 34.31 6.35
C ALA A 132 -5.78 34.30 7.28
N LEU A 133 -5.84 33.55 8.39
CA LEU A 133 -4.70 33.37 9.27
C LEU A 133 -3.55 32.62 8.57
N LEU A 134 -3.86 31.60 7.76
CA LEU A 134 -2.85 30.91 6.96
C LEU A 134 -2.14 31.88 6.00
N GLU A 135 -2.87 32.76 5.31
CA GLU A 135 -2.29 33.79 4.42
C GLU A 135 -1.34 34.74 5.16
N GLU A 136 -1.71 35.18 6.36
CA GLU A 136 -0.86 36.03 7.21
C GLU A 136 0.42 35.31 7.64
N LEU A 137 0.30 34.06 8.11
CA LEU A 137 1.44 33.28 8.57
C LEU A 137 2.41 32.96 7.42
N LEU A 138 1.90 32.63 6.23
CA LEU A 138 2.76 32.35 5.08
C LEU A 138 3.41 33.62 4.53
N ALA A 139 2.72 34.76 4.52
CA ALA A 139 3.31 36.04 4.14
C ALA A 139 4.48 36.43 5.05
N LEU A 140 4.33 36.25 6.36
CA LEU A 140 5.40 36.47 7.33
C LEU A 140 6.59 35.53 7.10
N THR A 141 6.31 34.27 6.80
CA THR A 141 7.34 33.21 6.70
C THR A 141 8.15 33.30 5.41
N TRP A 142 7.49 33.54 4.28
CA TRP A 142 8.09 33.39 2.95
C TRP A 142 8.34 34.71 2.21
N VAL A 143 7.63 35.78 2.57
CA VAL A 143 7.76 37.10 1.93
C VAL A 143 8.39 38.12 2.88
N GLY A 144 8.33 37.86 4.20
CA GLY A 144 8.71 38.85 5.22
C GLY A 144 7.74 40.04 5.29
N ALA A 145 6.55 39.90 4.70
CA ALA A 145 5.53 40.93 4.68
C ALA A 145 4.62 40.82 5.92
N ARG A 146 4.25 41.97 6.50
CA ARG A 146 3.29 42.03 7.61
C ARG A 146 1.82 41.98 7.17
N ARG A 147 1.57 41.93 5.87
CA ARG A 147 0.22 41.87 5.28
C ARG A 147 0.05 40.51 4.61
N ALA A 148 -1.14 39.92 4.78
CA ALA A 148 -1.56 38.69 4.11
C ALA A 148 -1.24 38.72 2.61
N VAL A 149 -0.73 37.59 2.12
CA VAL A 149 -0.49 37.33 0.69
C VAL A 149 -1.41 36.17 0.29
N PRO A 150 -2.13 36.27 -0.84
CA PRO A 150 -3.07 35.24 -1.27
C PRO A 150 -2.43 33.85 -1.38
N LEU A 151 -3.13 32.81 -0.91
CA LEU A 151 -2.60 31.43 -0.94
C LEU A 151 -2.26 30.95 -2.36
N ARG A 152 -2.95 31.48 -3.38
CA ARG A 152 -2.68 31.21 -4.79
C ARG A 152 -1.28 31.59 -5.25
N ASP A 153 -0.57 32.47 -4.54
CA ASP A 153 0.78 32.89 -4.91
C ASP A 153 1.83 31.86 -4.44
N PHE A 154 1.43 30.91 -3.59
CA PHE A 154 2.26 29.79 -3.16
C PHE A 154 2.03 28.58 -4.06
N ILE A 155 3.12 28.05 -4.60
CA ILE A 155 3.13 26.95 -5.57
C ILE A 155 3.54 25.66 -4.86
N VAL A 156 2.65 24.66 -4.91
CA VAL A 156 2.88 23.29 -4.45
C VAL A 156 2.98 22.35 -5.65
N LEU A 157 4.04 21.56 -5.72
CA LEU A 157 4.27 20.59 -6.80
C LEU A 157 4.28 19.16 -6.25
N ASP A 158 3.59 18.26 -6.94
CA ASP A 158 3.81 16.81 -6.84
C ASP A 158 4.21 16.25 -8.22
N PRO A 159 5.48 15.85 -8.42
CA PRO A 159 5.98 15.34 -9.68
C PRO A 159 5.61 13.86 -9.96
N PHE A 160 5.11 13.15 -8.94
CA PHE A 160 4.65 11.76 -8.99
C PHE A 160 3.20 11.67 -8.49
N ALA A 161 2.35 12.54 -9.02
CA ALA A 161 1.03 12.82 -8.44
C ALA A 161 0.08 11.61 -8.41
N GLY A 162 0.30 10.63 -9.30
CA GLY A 162 -0.45 9.38 -9.33
C GLY A 162 -1.96 9.59 -9.27
N GLY A 163 -2.58 9.18 -8.15
CA GLY A 163 -4.03 9.29 -7.96
C GLY A 163 -4.53 10.65 -7.48
N GLY A 164 -3.64 11.61 -7.20
CA GLY A 164 -3.96 13.01 -6.93
C GLY A 164 -4.20 13.41 -5.47
N SER A 165 -3.88 12.57 -4.47
CA SER A 165 -4.15 12.89 -3.05
C SER A 165 -3.48 14.17 -2.56
N ILE A 166 -2.18 14.33 -2.84
CA ILE A 166 -1.38 15.51 -2.45
C ILE A 166 -1.89 16.77 -3.16
N PRO A 167 -1.94 16.83 -4.50
CA PRO A 167 -2.40 18.03 -5.17
C PRO A 167 -3.88 18.35 -4.87
N PHE A 168 -4.73 17.35 -4.62
CA PHE A 168 -6.12 17.60 -4.22
C PHE A 168 -6.20 18.36 -2.90
N GLU A 169 -5.41 17.95 -1.90
CA GLU A 169 -5.38 18.67 -0.62
C GLU A 169 -4.72 20.04 -0.76
N ALA A 170 -3.71 20.22 -1.61
CA ALA A 170 -3.15 21.56 -1.86
C ALA A 170 -4.22 22.52 -2.41
N LEU A 171 -5.02 22.07 -3.38
CA LEU A 171 -6.09 22.86 -3.97
C LEU A 171 -7.21 23.20 -3.00
N ARG A 172 -7.51 22.35 -2.02
CA ARG A 172 -8.53 22.62 -1.00
C ARG A 172 -8.20 23.82 -0.12
N TYR A 173 -6.93 24.15 0.03
CA TYR A 173 -6.46 25.31 0.79
C TYR A 173 -6.20 26.52 -0.10
N GLY A 174 -6.41 26.43 -1.43
CA GLY A 174 -6.27 27.59 -2.32
C GLY A 174 -4.88 27.80 -2.91
N PHE A 175 -3.93 26.88 -2.70
CA PHE A 175 -2.59 26.96 -3.30
C PHE A 175 -2.62 26.81 -4.82
N SER A 176 -1.69 27.47 -5.53
CA SER A 176 -1.41 27.10 -6.91
C SER A 176 -0.74 25.73 -6.93
N THR A 177 -1.31 24.79 -7.68
CA THR A 177 -0.95 23.39 -7.58
C THR A 177 -0.54 22.84 -8.94
N VAL A 178 0.63 22.23 -8.99
CA VAL A 178 1.15 21.51 -10.15
C VAL A 178 1.18 20.02 -9.83
N ALA A 179 0.51 19.22 -10.65
CA ALA A 179 0.50 17.77 -10.57
C ALA A 179 1.09 17.22 -11.88
N ASN A 180 2.20 16.49 -11.79
CA ASN A 180 2.80 15.82 -12.93
C ASN A 180 2.71 14.31 -12.78
N GLU A 181 2.52 13.61 -13.89
CA GLU A 181 2.60 12.16 -13.94
C GLU A 181 3.03 11.66 -15.32
N LEU A 182 3.93 10.68 -15.35
CA LEU A 182 4.37 10.06 -16.60
C LEU A 182 3.23 9.27 -17.26
N ASN A 183 2.40 8.59 -16.46
CA ASN A 183 1.42 7.66 -16.98
C ASN A 183 0.16 8.37 -17.55
N PRO A 184 -0.21 8.15 -18.83
CA PRO A 184 -1.40 8.72 -19.45
C PRO A 184 -2.72 8.45 -18.70
N VAL A 185 -2.89 7.24 -18.16
CA VAL A 185 -4.09 6.86 -17.41
C VAL A 185 -4.20 7.71 -16.14
N ALA A 186 -3.09 7.86 -15.42
CA ALA A 186 -3.07 8.69 -14.22
C ALA A 186 -3.24 10.18 -14.54
N ALA A 187 -2.68 10.69 -15.64
CA ALA A 187 -2.93 12.08 -16.08
C ALA A 187 -4.42 12.36 -16.32
N VAL A 188 -5.16 11.43 -16.95
CA VAL A 188 -6.63 11.54 -17.09
C VAL A 188 -7.33 11.52 -15.72
N ILE A 189 -6.90 10.64 -14.80
CA ILE A 189 -7.43 10.60 -13.43
C ILE A 189 -7.17 11.93 -12.71
N LEU A 190 -5.99 12.53 -12.87
CA LEU A 190 -5.63 13.82 -12.27
C LEU A 190 -6.52 14.95 -12.79
N LYS A 191 -6.79 15.01 -14.10
CA LYS A 191 -7.77 15.95 -14.67
C LYS A 191 -9.14 15.81 -14.02
N ALA A 192 -9.63 14.58 -13.90
CA ALA A 192 -10.92 14.27 -13.29
C ALA A 192 -10.97 14.42 -11.75
N THR A 193 -9.81 14.51 -11.10
CA THR A 193 -9.69 14.64 -9.64
C THR A 193 -9.49 16.09 -9.22
N LEU A 194 -8.73 16.85 -10.01
CA LEU A 194 -8.24 18.18 -9.68
C LEU A 194 -8.94 19.27 -10.53
N ASP A 195 -8.65 19.26 -11.82
CA ASP A 195 -8.99 20.33 -12.77
C ASP A 195 -10.51 20.47 -12.92
N TYR A 196 -11.19 19.38 -13.30
CA TYR A 196 -12.62 19.44 -13.62
C TYR A 196 -13.52 19.74 -12.41
N PRO A 197 -13.36 19.08 -11.25
CA PRO A 197 -14.15 19.43 -10.08
C PRO A 197 -13.86 20.85 -9.57
N ALA A 198 -12.64 21.36 -9.78
CA ALA A 198 -12.28 22.72 -9.41
C ALA A 198 -12.98 23.77 -10.29
N ARG A 199 -13.01 23.55 -11.61
CA ARG A 199 -13.53 24.51 -12.58
C ARG A 199 -15.04 24.48 -12.76
N PHE A 200 -15.64 23.29 -12.79
CA PHE A 200 -17.06 23.13 -13.15
C PHE A 200 -18.00 23.00 -11.94
N GLY A 201 -17.44 22.85 -10.73
CA GLY A 201 -18.21 22.81 -9.50
C GLY A 201 -19.18 21.61 -9.40
N PRO A 202 -20.00 21.55 -8.34
CA PRO A 202 -20.82 20.38 -8.04
C PRO A 202 -21.96 20.13 -9.02
N ASP A 203 -22.41 21.15 -9.77
CA ASP A 203 -23.59 21.05 -10.64
C ASP A 203 -23.37 20.15 -11.85
N LEU A 204 -22.12 20.03 -12.35
CA LEU A 204 -21.77 19.11 -13.43
C LEU A 204 -22.06 17.63 -13.08
N ALA A 205 -22.19 17.30 -11.78
CA ALA A 205 -22.60 15.96 -11.35
C ALA A 205 -23.95 15.54 -11.96
N ALA A 206 -24.85 16.51 -12.17
CA ALA A 206 -26.16 16.26 -12.77
C ALA A 206 -26.02 15.88 -14.24
N ASP A 207 -25.16 16.56 -15.01
CA ASP A 207 -24.92 16.23 -16.42
C ASP A 207 -24.20 14.90 -16.60
N ILE A 208 -23.18 14.63 -15.77
CA ILE A 208 -22.47 13.33 -15.77
C ILE A 208 -23.49 12.21 -15.54
N LYS A 209 -24.41 12.39 -14.58
CA LYS A 209 -25.45 11.40 -14.28
C LYS A 209 -26.48 11.29 -15.39
N ARG A 210 -26.93 12.41 -15.96
CA ARG A 210 -27.90 12.47 -17.07
C ARG A 210 -27.37 11.74 -18.30
N TRP A 211 -26.17 12.08 -18.75
CA TRP A 211 -25.56 11.46 -19.93
C TRP A 211 -25.15 10.02 -19.68
N GLY A 212 -24.71 9.68 -18.46
CA GLY A 212 -24.54 8.30 -18.05
C GLY A 212 -25.84 7.50 -18.17
N GLN A 213 -26.96 8.05 -17.68
CA GLN A 213 -28.26 7.40 -17.78
C GLN A 213 -28.72 7.24 -19.23
N ARG A 214 -28.54 8.26 -20.07
CA ARG A 214 -28.81 8.18 -21.52
C ARG A 214 -27.97 7.12 -22.20
N TRP A 215 -26.69 7.01 -21.85
CA TRP A 215 -25.80 5.95 -22.33
C TRP A 215 -26.33 4.56 -21.95
N TYR A 216 -26.74 4.39 -20.70
CA TYR A 216 -27.30 3.14 -20.21
C TYR A 216 -28.58 2.73 -20.94
N GLU A 217 -29.46 3.67 -21.32
CA GLU A 217 -30.66 3.35 -22.10
C GLU A 217 -30.30 2.68 -23.44
N SER A 218 -29.34 3.25 -24.19
CA SER A 218 -28.86 2.69 -25.46
C SER A 218 -28.16 1.33 -25.28
N VAL A 219 -27.38 1.19 -24.21
CA VAL A 219 -26.70 -0.07 -23.86
C VAL A 219 -27.69 -1.17 -23.51
N LYS A 220 -28.70 -0.84 -22.69
CA LYS A 220 -29.69 -1.80 -22.20
C LYS A 220 -30.45 -2.44 -23.36
N GLU A 221 -30.87 -1.65 -24.33
CA GLU A 221 -31.58 -2.13 -25.52
C GLU A 221 -30.77 -3.19 -26.29
N ARG A 222 -29.46 -2.96 -26.46
CA ARG A 222 -28.56 -3.86 -27.19
C ARG A 222 -28.17 -5.11 -26.40
N LEU A 223 -28.06 -5.00 -25.07
CA LEU A 223 -27.56 -6.10 -24.24
C LEU A 223 -28.64 -6.99 -23.63
N GLN A 224 -29.88 -6.50 -23.48
CA GLN A 224 -30.96 -7.26 -22.86
C GLN A 224 -31.16 -8.68 -23.43
N PRO A 225 -31.04 -8.94 -24.76
CA PRO A 225 -31.19 -10.29 -25.31
C PRO A 225 -30.14 -11.32 -24.81
N PHE A 226 -29.02 -10.85 -24.27
CA PHE A 226 -27.88 -11.68 -23.87
C PHE A 226 -27.80 -11.96 -22.36
N PHE A 227 -28.81 -11.50 -21.61
CA PHE A 227 -28.93 -11.71 -20.17
C PHE A 227 -30.35 -12.13 -19.82
N THR A 228 -30.47 -12.99 -18.80
CA THR A 228 -31.79 -13.37 -18.29
C THR A 228 -32.41 -12.20 -17.52
N PRO A 229 -33.69 -11.88 -17.74
CA PRO A 229 -34.37 -10.85 -16.97
C PRO A 229 -34.23 -11.08 -15.46
N LEU A 230 -33.92 -10.00 -14.74
CA LEU A 230 -33.80 -10.05 -13.29
C LEU A 230 -35.16 -10.41 -12.65
N PRO A 231 -35.19 -11.30 -11.63
CA PRO A 231 -36.41 -11.58 -10.90
C PRO A 231 -36.97 -10.33 -10.20
N ASP A 232 -38.27 -10.35 -9.89
CA ASP A 232 -38.90 -9.28 -9.12
C ASP A 232 -38.14 -8.96 -7.83
N ARG A 233 -37.95 -7.66 -7.58
CA ARG A 233 -37.24 -7.09 -6.43
C ARG A 233 -35.75 -7.45 -6.34
N ALA A 234 -35.15 -7.99 -7.39
CA ALA A 234 -33.70 -8.14 -7.48
C ALA A 234 -33.05 -6.77 -7.78
N GLU A 235 -31.94 -6.49 -7.11
CA GLU A 235 -31.12 -5.29 -7.32
C GLU A 235 -29.97 -5.54 -8.32
N GLY A 236 -29.92 -6.72 -8.92
CA GLY A 236 -28.88 -7.14 -9.86
C GLY A 236 -28.53 -8.62 -9.75
N ALA A 237 -27.64 -9.07 -10.64
CA ALA A 237 -27.10 -10.43 -10.62
C ALA A 237 -25.58 -10.45 -10.88
N ALA A 238 -24.94 -11.52 -10.40
CA ALA A 238 -23.61 -11.93 -10.77
C ALA A 238 -23.65 -13.40 -11.24
N TYR A 239 -23.05 -13.66 -12.40
CA TYR A 239 -22.97 -14.99 -13.02
C TYR A 239 -21.62 -15.62 -12.66
N LEU A 240 -21.64 -16.81 -12.05
CA LEU A 240 -20.44 -17.44 -11.50
C LEU A 240 -19.98 -18.58 -12.41
N TRP A 241 -18.78 -18.42 -12.95
CA TRP A 241 -18.22 -19.28 -13.98
C TRP A 241 -17.01 -20.04 -13.47
N ALA A 242 -16.88 -21.31 -13.82
CA ALA A 242 -15.66 -22.08 -13.62
C ALA A 242 -14.95 -22.22 -14.97
N ARG A 243 -13.65 -21.94 -15.06
CA ARG A 243 -12.87 -22.22 -16.28
C ARG A 243 -12.83 -23.72 -16.52
N THR A 244 -12.80 -24.15 -17.77
CA THR A 244 -12.78 -25.58 -18.12
C THR A 244 -11.56 -25.95 -18.97
N VAL A 245 -11.13 -27.20 -18.86
CA VAL A 245 -10.17 -27.84 -19.79
C VAL A 245 -10.71 -29.21 -20.22
N PRO A 246 -10.36 -29.72 -21.41
CA PRO A 246 -10.75 -31.07 -21.80
C PRO A 246 -10.08 -32.11 -20.90
N CYS A 247 -10.86 -33.07 -20.40
CA CYS A 247 -10.35 -34.23 -19.69
C CYS A 247 -9.36 -35.00 -20.59
N PRO A 248 -8.13 -35.31 -20.12
CA PRO A 248 -7.15 -36.05 -20.94
C PRO A 248 -7.66 -37.40 -21.46
N THR A 249 -8.56 -38.04 -20.71
CA THR A 249 -9.06 -39.39 -21.00
C THR A 249 -10.35 -39.37 -21.81
N THR A 250 -11.30 -38.49 -21.47
CA THR A 250 -12.65 -38.49 -22.08
C THR A 250 -12.90 -37.34 -23.04
N GLY A 251 -12.02 -36.34 -23.09
CA GLY A 251 -12.23 -35.09 -23.83
C GLY A 251 -13.29 -34.15 -23.22
N LYS A 252 -14.11 -34.63 -22.28
CA LYS A 252 -15.22 -33.87 -21.68
C LYS A 252 -14.72 -32.67 -20.85
N PRO A 253 -15.49 -31.57 -20.79
CA PRO A 253 -15.08 -30.37 -20.07
C PRO A 253 -14.97 -30.64 -18.56
N VAL A 254 -13.81 -30.29 -17.98
CA VAL A 254 -13.54 -30.36 -16.55
C VAL A 254 -13.62 -28.96 -15.96
N PRO A 255 -14.66 -28.61 -15.18
CA PRO A 255 -14.69 -27.33 -14.47
C PRO A 255 -13.57 -27.29 -13.44
N LEU A 256 -12.81 -26.21 -13.39
CA LEU A 256 -11.71 -25.98 -12.47
C LEU A 256 -12.17 -25.01 -11.40
N SER A 257 -12.49 -25.51 -10.20
CA SER A 257 -12.82 -24.69 -9.04
C SER A 257 -12.05 -25.15 -7.81
N PRO A 258 -11.45 -24.24 -7.03
CA PRO A 258 -10.68 -24.61 -5.84
C PRO A 258 -11.54 -25.05 -4.67
N ASN A 259 -12.83 -24.73 -4.69
CA ASN A 259 -13.86 -25.13 -3.74
C ASN A 259 -15.24 -24.85 -4.38
N TRP A 260 -16.30 -25.29 -3.72
CA TRP A 260 -17.69 -25.12 -4.18
C TRP A 260 -18.55 -24.34 -3.19
N TRP A 261 -17.92 -23.51 -2.35
CA TRP A 261 -18.65 -22.62 -1.44
C TRP A 261 -19.16 -21.38 -2.16
N LEU A 262 -20.42 -21.04 -1.93
CA LEU A 262 -21.02 -19.75 -2.30
C LEU A 262 -21.11 -18.82 -1.09
N SER A 263 -21.47 -19.37 0.08
CA SER A 263 -21.51 -18.65 1.35
C SER A 263 -21.24 -19.61 2.52
N LYS A 264 -20.44 -19.17 3.50
CA LYS A 264 -20.09 -19.93 4.72
C LYS A 264 -20.75 -19.37 5.99
N GLY A 265 -21.75 -18.49 5.84
CA GLY A 265 -22.43 -17.82 6.95
C GLY A 265 -23.34 -18.74 7.78
N LYS A 266 -24.21 -18.16 8.62
CA LYS A 266 -25.18 -18.91 9.44
C LYS A 266 -26.04 -19.90 8.64
N ASN A 267 -26.38 -19.52 7.41
CA ASN A 267 -27.05 -20.37 6.44
C ASN A 267 -26.06 -20.65 5.29
N PRO A 268 -25.22 -21.68 5.41
CA PRO A 268 -24.21 -21.98 4.41
C PRO A 268 -24.86 -22.42 3.10
N VAL A 269 -24.23 -22.06 1.98
CA VAL A 269 -24.68 -22.37 0.62
C VAL A 269 -23.50 -22.89 -0.19
N ALA A 270 -23.67 -24.03 -0.84
CA ALA A 270 -22.66 -24.69 -1.64
C ALA A 270 -23.22 -25.18 -2.98
N VAL A 271 -22.33 -25.50 -3.91
CA VAL A 271 -22.65 -26.06 -5.23
C VAL A 271 -22.24 -27.53 -5.25
N ARG A 272 -23.18 -28.43 -5.56
CA ARG A 272 -22.85 -29.83 -5.84
C ARG A 272 -22.56 -29.98 -7.33
N LEU A 273 -21.38 -30.50 -7.65
CA LEU A 273 -21.00 -30.87 -9.01
C LEU A 273 -21.49 -32.29 -9.31
N LEU A 274 -22.27 -32.44 -10.37
CA LEU A 274 -22.84 -33.70 -10.83
C LEU A 274 -22.25 -34.08 -12.18
N THR A 275 -21.83 -35.34 -12.33
CA THR A 275 -21.33 -35.90 -13.59
C THR A 275 -21.91 -37.29 -13.80
N HIS A 276 -22.17 -37.65 -15.06
CA HIS A 276 -22.65 -38.97 -15.46
C HIS A 276 -21.93 -39.41 -16.74
N PRO A 277 -21.60 -40.71 -16.92
CA PRO A 277 -20.92 -41.20 -18.12
C PRO A 277 -21.60 -40.85 -19.45
N ASP A 278 -22.93 -40.76 -19.46
CA ASP A 278 -23.72 -40.42 -20.66
C ASP A 278 -23.93 -38.91 -20.88
N TRP A 279 -23.43 -38.05 -19.99
CA TRP A 279 -23.55 -36.60 -20.15
C TRP A 279 -22.32 -36.02 -20.83
N ASP A 280 -22.52 -35.09 -21.75
CA ASP A 280 -21.43 -34.36 -22.39
C ASP A 280 -20.92 -33.19 -21.54
N GLU A 281 -21.74 -32.70 -20.61
CA GLU A 281 -21.45 -31.55 -19.75
C GLU A 281 -21.80 -31.83 -18.27
N PRO A 282 -21.07 -31.22 -17.32
CA PRO A 282 -21.39 -31.33 -15.91
C PRO A 282 -22.68 -30.57 -15.57
N ARG A 283 -23.37 -31.00 -14.52
CA ARG A 283 -24.54 -30.29 -13.97
C ARG A 283 -24.27 -29.80 -12.56
N PHE A 284 -25.03 -28.80 -12.12
CA PHE A 284 -24.81 -28.13 -10.84
C PHE A 284 -26.12 -28.00 -10.06
N GLU A 285 -26.05 -28.26 -8.76
CA GLU A 285 -27.17 -28.11 -7.82
C GLU A 285 -26.77 -27.18 -6.66
N ILE A 286 -27.67 -26.29 -6.24
CA ILE A 286 -27.43 -25.40 -5.09
C ILE A 286 -27.99 -26.03 -3.82
N VAL A 287 -27.10 -26.35 -2.88
CA VAL A 287 -27.41 -27.04 -1.63
C VAL A 287 -27.20 -26.08 -0.45
N ARG A 288 -28.04 -26.16 0.59
CA ARG A 288 -28.09 -25.20 1.71
C ARG A 288 -28.14 -25.88 3.07
N GLY A 289 -27.51 -25.26 4.06
CA GLY A 289 -27.64 -25.66 5.46
C GLY A 289 -27.27 -27.13 5.70
N GLU A 290 -28.11 -27.82 6.45
CA GLU A 290 -27.94 -29.24 6.81
C GLU A 290 -28.06 -30.19 5.61
N ALA A 291 -28.60 -29.74 4.47
CA ALA A 291 -28.66 -30.57 3.26
C ALA A 291 -27.29 -30.75 2.58
N ILE A 292 -26.25 -30.01 3.01
CA ILE A 292 -24.88 -30.17 2.52
C ILE A 292 -24.28 -31.45 3.13
N ASP A 293 -24.36 -32.55 2.38
CA ASP A 293 -23.88 -33.88 2.76
C ASP A 293 -22.50 -34.27 2.15
N PHE A 294 -21.81 -33.29 1.55
CA PHE A 294 -20.49 -33.44 0.92
C PHE A 294 -19.53 -32.36 1.43
N ASP A 295 -18.21 -32.51 1.25
CA ASP A 295 -17.24 -31.47 1.61
C ASP A 295 -17.05 -30.46 0.47
N PRO A 296 -17.57 -29.22 0.56
CA PRO A 296 -17.42 -28.25 -0.52
C PRO A 296 -16.01 -27.63 -0.57
N ASN A 297 -15.10 -27.99 0.35
CA ASN A 297 -13.69 -27.64 0.22
C ASN A 297 -12.95 -28.55 -0.78
N GLU A 298 -13.53 -29.69 -1.17
CA GLU A 298 -13.01 -30.56 -2.23
C GLU A 298 -13.34 -30.00 -3.61
N GLY A 299 -12.50 -29.07 -4.08
CA GLY A 299 -12.53 -28.57 -5.45
C GLY A 299 -11.95 -29.55 -6.48
N THR A 300 -12.08 -29.19 -7.76
CA THR A 300 -11.50 -29.90 -8.91
C THR A 300 -10.13 -29.37 -9.32
N VAL A 301 -9.60 -28.36 -8.62
CA VAL A 301 -8.22 -27.87 -8.82
C VAL A 301 -7.59 -27.44 -7.50
N ARG A 302 -6.33 -27.82 -7.27
CA ARG A 302 -5.57 -27.40 -6.09
C ARG A 302 -4.11 -27.16 -6.48
N ARG A 303 -3.61 -25.96 -6.17
CA ARG A 303 -2.22 -25.54 -6.48
C ARG A 303 -1.83 -25.76 -7.96
N GLY A 304 -2.78 -25.53 -8.87
CA GLY A 304 -2.55 -25.69 -10.32
C GLY A 304 -2.67 -27.12 -10.85
N VAL A 305 -2.90 -28.11 -9.99
CA VAL A 305 -3.15 -29.50 -10.39
C VAL A 305 -4.65 -29.75 -10.37
N GLY A 306 -5.20 -30.23 -11.49
CA GLY A 306 -6.61 -30.54 -11.65
C GLY A 306 -6.95 -31.97 -11.24
N ARG A 307 -8.24 -32.24 -11.03
CA ARG A 307 -8.80 -33.58 -10.90
C ARG A 307 -10.04 -33.68 -11.76
N SER A 308 -10.08 -34.68 -12.64
CA SER A 308 -11.22 -34.97 -13.50
C SER A 308 -12.40 -35.44 -12.64
N PRO A 309 -13.56 -34.75 -12.65
CA PRO A 309 -14.77 -35.26 -12.00
C PRO A 309 -15.36 -36.47 -12.75
N TRP A 310 -14.99 -36.66 -14.02
CA TRP A 310 -15.46 -37.77 -14.86
C TRP A 310 -14.79 -39.09 -14.55
N THR A 311 -13.48 -39.07 -14.29
CA THR A 311 -12.64 -40.26 -14.12
C THR A 311 -11.98 -40.35 -12.74
N GLY A 312 -11.96 -39.25 -11.97
CA GLY A 312 -11.24 -39.15 -10.71
C GLY A 312 -9.73 -38.91 -10.85
N GLU A 313 -9.19 -38.98 -12.07
CA GLU A 313 -7.77 -38.91 -12.38
C GLU A 313 -7.20 -37.49 -12.23
N THR A 314 -5.90 -37.43 -11.94
CA THR A 314 -5.14 -36.17 -11.84
C THR A 314 -4.88 -35.58 -13.22
N ILE A 315 -5.05 -34.26 -13.36
CA ILE A 315 -4.73 -33.49 -14.56
C ILE A 315 -3.54 -32.59 -14.22
N ASP A 316 -2.44 -32.81 -14.94
CA ASP A 316 -1.20 -32.07 -14.72
C ASP A 316 -1.36 -30.56 -15.01
N GLY A 317 -0.66 -29.72 -14.24
CA GLY A 317 -0.73 -28.27 -14.38
C GLY A 317 -0.16 -27.75 -15.69
N ASP A 318 0.85 -28.42 -16.26
CA ASP A 318 1.42 -28.05 -17.55
C ASP A 318 0.50 -28.46 -18.70
N TYR A 319 -0.23 -29.57 -18.56
CA TYR A 319 -1.34 -29.88 -19.48
C TYR A 319 -2.39 -28.76 -19.46
N ILE A 320 -2.82 -28.30 -18.27
CA ILE A 320 -3.80 -27.21 -18.15
C ILE A 320 -3.32 -25.94 -18.87
N LYS A 321 -2.07 -25.53 -18.65
CA LYS A 321 -1.47 -24.37 -19.33
C LYS A 321 -1.39 -24.58 -20.85
N ALA A 322 -0.97 -25.76 -21.31
CA ALA A 322 -0.89 -26.09 -22.72
C ALA A 322 -2.26 -26.05 -23.41
N GLN A 323 -3.32 -26.55 -22.74
CA GLN A 323 -4.68 -26.43 -23.24
C GLN A 323 -5.13 -24.96 -23.31
N ALA A 324 -4.78 -24.16 -22.31
CA ALA A 324 -5.08 -22.72 -22.30
C ALA A 324 -4.38 -21.99 -23.46
N GLN A 325 -3.07 -22.19 -23.62
CA GLN A 325 -2.25 -21.59 -24.67
C GLN A 325 -2.67 -22.04 -26.09
N ALA A 326 -3.26 -23.22 -26.21
CA ALA A 326 -3.85 -23.72 -27.44
C ALA A 326 -5.30 -23.25 -27.69
N GLY A 327 -5.84 -22.36 -26.84
CA GLY A 327 -7.20 -21.81 -26.98
C GLY A 327 -8.31 -22.78 -26.57
N ARG A 328 -8.00 -23.90 -25.90
CA ARG A 328 -8.96 -24.93 -25.48
C ARG A 328 -9.40 -24.81 -24.01
N MET A 329 -9.11 -23.68 -23.36
CA MET A 329 -9.63 -23.37 -22.03
C MET A 329 -10.99 -22.66 -22.13
N GLY A 330 -12.06 -23.41 -21.88
CA GLY A 330 -13.43 -22.90 -21.90
C GLY A 330 -13.90 -22.36 -20.55
N GLN A 331 -15.22 -22.32 -20.37
CA GLN A 331 -15.87 -21.98 -19.11
C GLN A 331 -17.26 -22.63 -19.02
N VAL A 332 -17.77 -22.82 -17.81
CA VAL A 332 -19.13 -23.29 -17.55
C VAL A 332 -19.78 -22.47 -16.43
N LEU A 333 -21.03 -22.06 -16.63
CA LEU A 333 -21.82 -21.34 -15.64
C LEU A 333 -22.27 -22.36 -14.58
N TYR A 334 -21.91 -22.14 -13.32
CA TYR A 334 -22.23 -23.09 -12.24
C TYR A 334 -23.21 -22.55 -11.21
N ALA A 335 -23.36 -21.21 -11.12
CA ALA A 335 -24.33 -20.57 -10.25
C ALA A 335 -24.65 -19.15 -10.70
N VAL A 336 -25.82 -18.65 -10.30
CA VAL A 336 -26.21 -17.24 -10.42
C VAL A 336 -26.49 -16.69 -9.03
N ALA A 337 -25.78 -15.62 -8.67
CA ALA A 337 -25.99 -14.88 -7.43
C ALA A 337 -26.91 -13.68 -7.69
N VAL A 338 -28.10 -13.69 -7.13
CA VAL A 338 -29.09 -12.63 -7.27
C VAL A 338 -29.01 -11.70 -6.07
N LYS A 339 -28.68 -10.43 -6.31
CA LYS A 339 -28.60 -9.41 -5.26
C LYS A 339 -30.00 -9.04 -4.79
N ARG A 340 -30.22 -9.10 -3.48
CA ARG A 340 -31.45 -8.65 -2.83
C ARG A 340 -31.11 -7.75 -1.64
N ARG A 341 -32.12 -7.07 -1.10
CA ARG A 341 -31.96 -6.30 0.13
C ARG A 341 -31.44 -7.20 1.26
N GLY A 342 -30.24 -6.92 1.76
CA GLY A 342 -29.61 -7.67 2.85
C GLY A 342 -28.63 -8.77 2.45
N GLY A 343 -28.39 -9.01 1.15
CA GLY A 343 -27.36 -9.95 0.72
C GLY A 343 -27.55 -10.53 -0.69
N PHE A 344 -27.05 -11.75 -0.89
CA PHE A 344 -27.17 -12.49 -2.14
C PHE A 344 -27.93 -13.79 -1.91
N ASP A 345 -28.93 -14.02 -2.76
CA ASP A 345 -29.52 -15.33 -2.96
C ASP A 345 -28.76 -16.04 -4.08
N PHE A 346 -28.80 -17.38 -4.09
CA PHE A 346 -28.12 -18.18 -5.10
C PHE A 346 -29.09 -19.15 -5.75
N ARG A 347 -28.95 -19.37 -7.05
CA ARG A 347 -29.70 -20.38 -7.81
C ARG A 347 -28.80 -21.09 -8.83
N ALA A 348 -29.22 -22.29 -9.22
CA ALA A 348 -28.59 -22.99 -10.33
C ALA A 348 -28.86 -22.23 -11.64
N PRO A 349 -28.00 -22.38 -12.66
CA PRO A 349 -28.25 -21.84 -14.00
C PRO A 349 -29.50 -22.47 -14.62
N THR A 350 -30.33 -21.66 -15.27
CA THR A 350 -31.50 -22.13 -16.02
C THR A 350 -31.12 -22.34 -17.50
N PRO A 351 -31.93 -23.10 -18.27
CA PRO A 351 -31.73 -23.19 -19.72
C PRO A 351 -31.69 -21.81 -20.42
N GLN A 352 -32.46 -20.84 -19.91
CA GLN A 352 -32.46 -19.47 -20.41
C GLN A 352 -31.13 -18.75 -20.18
N ASP A 353 -30.49 -18.93 -19.02
CA ASP A 353 -29.17 -18.33 -18.76
C ASP A 353 -28.10 -18.87 -19.73
N LEU A 354 -28.15 -20.17 -20.00
CA LEU A 354 -27.21 -20.85 -20.89
C LEU A 354 -27.43 -20.42 -22.34
N GLU A 355 -28.69 -20.30 -22.77
CA GLU A 355 -29.02 -19.82 -24.11
C GLU A 355 -28.62 -18.36 -24.31
N ALA A 356 -28.85 -17.50 -23.32
CA ALA A 356 -28.44 -16.11 -23.35
C ALA A 356 -26.91 -15.96 -23.45
N ALA A 357 -26.15 -16.82 -22.76
CA ALA A 357 -24.70 -16.85 -22.86
C ALA A 357 -24.20 -17.32 -24.25
N ARG A 358 -24.83 -18.36 -24.83
CA ARG A 358 -24.52 -18.82 -26.19
C ARG A 358 -24.86 -17.77 -27.25
N ALA A 359 -26.01 -17.11 -27.12
CA ALA A 359 -26.39 -16.01 -28.00
C ALA A 359 -25.38 -14.86 -27.96
N ALA A 360 -24.84 -14.54 -26.78
CA ALA A 360 -23.80 -13.53 -26.64
C ALA A 360 -22.49 -13.92 -27.35
N GLU A 361 -22.10 -15.19 -27.26
CA GLU A 361 -20.92 -15.70 -27.96
C GLU A 361 -21.08 -15.68 -29.47
N ALA A 362 -22.26 -16.08 -29.97
CA ALA A 362 -22.58 -16.00 -31.40
C ALA A 362 -22.60 -14.55 -31.91
N GLU A 363 -23.16 -13.61 -31.14
CA GLU A 363 -23.18 -12.21 -31.52
C GLU A 363 -21.76 -11.61 -31.52
N LEU A 364 -20.95 -11.89 -30.50
CA LEU A 364 -19.55 -11.45 -30.49
C LEU A 364 -18.83 -11.97 -31.73
N ALA A 365 -18.96 -13.26 -32.06
CA ALA A 365 -18.33 -13.84 -33.25
C ALA A 365 -18.75 -13.11 -34.54
N ARG A 366 -20.01 -12.66 -34.64
CA ARG A 366 -20.53 -11.89 -35.77
C ARG A 366 -19.92 -10.48 -35.86
N VAL A 367 -19.80 -9.76 -34.73
CA VAL A 367 -19.34 -8.36 -34.72
C VAL A 367 -17.83 -8.19 -34.59
N ARG A 368 -17.11 -9.23 -34.14
CA ARG A 368 -15.70 -9.16 -33.77
C ARG A 368 -14.82 -8.60 -34.88
N ALA A 369 -14.90 -9.13 -36.10
CA ALA A 369 -14.03 -8.69 -37.20
C ALA A 369 -14.18 -7.18 -37.49
N ARG A 370 -15.42 -6.67 -37.46
CA ARG A 370 -15.69 -5.23 -37.57
C ARG A 370 -15.11 -4.46 -36.39
N TRP A 371 -15.34 -4.94 -35.16
CA TRP A 371 -14.83 -4.29 -33.96
C TRP A 371 -13.30 -4.26 -33.87
N GLU A 372 -12.61 -5.26 -34.40
CA GLU A 372 -11.16 -5.24 -34.52
C GLU A 372 -10.69 -4.20 -35.55
N ALA A 373 -11.37 -4.11 -36.69
CA ALA A 373 -11.06 -3.13 -37.73
C ALA A 373 -11.36 -1.67 -37.31
N GLU A 374 -12.43 -1.45 -36.54
CA GLU A 374 -12.84 -0.14 -36.03
C GLU A 374 -12.23 0.20 -34.65
N GLU A 375 -11.31 -0.63 -34.16
CA GLU A 375 -10.67 -0.50 -32.85
C GLU A 375 -11.67 -0.29 -31.69
N VAL A 376 -12.79 -1.03 -31.70
CA VAL A 376 -13.79 -1.02 -30.62
C VAL A 376 -13.31 -1.86 -29.42
N ILE A 377 -12.57 -2.95 -29.70
CA ILE A 377 -12.02 -3.84 -28.67
C ILE A 377 -10.48 -3.82 -28.66
N PRO A 378 -9.84 -4.10 -27.51
CA PRO A 378 -8.38 -3.98 -27.37
C PRO A 378 -7.64 -5.24 -27.84
N THR A 379 -7.20 -5.24 -29.09
CA THR A 379 -6.44 -6.32 -29.73
C THR A 379 -4.92 -6.17 -29.58
N GLU A 380 -4.45 -5.14 -28.87
CA GLU A 380 -3.03 -4.98 -28.58
C GLU A 380 -2.51 -6.20 -27.80
N PRO A 381 -1.30 -6.70 -28.14
CA PRO A 381 -0.73 -7.84 -27.44
C PRO A 381 -0.39 -7.48 -25.99
N ILE A 382 -0.57 -8.44 -25.09
CA ILE A 382 -0.08 -8.32 -23.71
C ILE A 382 1.45 -8.46 -23.77
N PRO A 383 2.22 -7.48 -23.29
CA PRO A 383 3.68 -7.53 -23.37
C PRO A 383 4.26 -8.59 -22.43
N GLU A 384 5.44 -9.11 -22.77
CA GLU A 384 6.25 -9.81 -21.78
C GLU A 384 6.72 -8.81 -20.71
N GLY A 385 6.59 -9.17 -19.43
CA GLY A 385 6.89 -8.26 -18.33
C GLY A 385 7.10 -8.99 -17.01
N ASN A 386 6.85 -8.28 -15.92
CA ASN A 386 6.95 -8.81 -14.57
C ASN A 386 5.90 -9.90 -14.30
N ASP A 387 4.69 -9.76 -14.85
CA ASP A 387 3.61 -10.73 -14.69
C ASP A 387 3.24 -11.47 -15.99
N LEU A 388 3.80 -12.68 -16.15
CA LEU A 388 3.56 -13.53 -17.32
C LEU A 388 2.33 -14.43 -17.20
N ARG A 389 1.56 -14.36 -16.09
CA ARG A 389 0.40 -15.25 -15.89
C ARG A 389 -0.65 -15.14 -16.99
N PRO A 390 -1.01 -13.95 -17.53
CA PRO A 390 -1.94 -13.87 -18.66
C PRO A 390 -1.48 -14.74 -19.84
N LEU A 391 -0.22 -14.61 -20.25
CA LEU A 391 0.37 -15.38 -21.35
C LEU A 391 0.43 -16.89 -21.05
N HIS A 392 0.79 -17.27 -19.82
CA HIS A 392 0.81 -18.68 -19.40
C HIS A 392 -0.58 -19.36 -19.49
N TYR A 393 -1.65 -18.59 -19.37
CA TYR A 393 -3.03 -19.08 -19.47
C TYR A 393 -3.73 -18.66 -20.78
N GLY A 394 -2.94 -18.42 -21.84
CA GLY A 394 -3.44 -18.27 -23.20
C GLY A 394 -4.08 -16.91 -23.53
N MET A 395 -3.96 -15.92 -22.65
CA MET A 395 -4.42 -14.56 -22.93
C MET A 395 -3.30 -13.81 -23.66
N ARG A 396 -3.43 -13.63 -24.97
CA ARG A 396 -2.38 -13.05 -25.83
C ARG A 396 -2.59 -11.57 -26.08
N THR A 397 -3.84 -11.13 -26.10
CA THR A 397 -4.28 -9.75 -26.29
C THR A 397 -5.10 -9.31 -25.08
N TRP A 398 -5.24 -8.00 -24.87
CA TRP A 398 -6.04 -7.47 -23.77
C TRP A 398 -7.52 -7.87 -23.85
N ALA A 399 -8.06 -8.10 -25.05
CA ALA A 399 -9.41 -8.64 -25.25
C ALA A 399 -9.59 -10.06 -24.66
N ASP A 400 -8.52 -10.87 -24.59
CA ASP A 400 -8.59 -12.25 -24.06
C ASP A 400 -8.78 -12.31 -22.54
N MET A 401 -8.61 -11.18 -21.84
CA MET A 401 -8.88 -11.04 -20.40
C MET A 401 -10.38 -11.13 -20.07
N PHE A 402 -11.25 -11.08 -21.09
CA PHE A 402 -12.70 -11.03 -20.96
C PHE A 402 -13.33 -12.30 -21.55
N SER A 403 -14.46 -12.73 -20.99
CA SER A 403 -15.27 -13.79 -21.59
C SER A 403 -15.98 -13.25 -22.84
N PRO A 404 -16.48 -14.11 -23.76
CA PRO A 404 -17.21 -13.63 -24.93
C PRO A 404 -18.35 -12.65 -24.59
N ARG A 405 -19.18 -12.98 -23.59
CA ARG A 405 -20.27 -12.09 -23.15
C ARG A 405 -19.78 -10.81 -22.46
N GLN A 406 -18.70 -10.88 -21.68
CA GLN A 406 -18.08 -9.69 -21.09
C GLN A 406 -17.52 -8.76 -22.16
N LEU A 407 -16.82 -9.30 -23.16
CA LEU A 407 -16.25 -8.52 -24.26
C LEU A 407 -17.33 -7.93 -25.15
N LEU A 408 -18.42 -8.67 -25.43
CA LEU A 408 -19.60 -8.14 -26.10
C LEU A 408 -20.19 -6.94 -25.35
N ALA A 409 -20.36 -7.06 -24.03
CA ALA A 409 -20.87 -5.97 -23.22
C ALA A 409 -19.97 -4.72 -23.30
N LEU A 410 -18.67 -4.89 -23.10
CA LEU A 410 -17.70 -3.80 -23.11
C LEU A 410 -17.49 -3.17 -24.49
N GLY A 411 -17.51 -3.96 -25.57
CA GLY A 411 -17.50 -3.43 -26.94
C GLY A 411 -18.76 -2.63 -27.26
N THR A 412 -19.93 -3.12 -26.80
CA THR A 412 -21.20 -2.38 -26.93
C THR A 412 -21.16 -1.05 -26.16
N PHE A 413 -20.53 -1.02 -24.98
CA PHE A 413 -20.31 0.21 -24.23
C PHE A 413 -19.49 1.22 -25.05
N VAL A 414 -18.40 0.78 -25.69
CA VAL A 414 -17.56 1.64 -26.54
C VAL A 414 -18.33 2.17 -27.75
N GLU A 415 -19.05 1.32 -28.49
CA GLU A 415 -19.85 1.76 -29.65
C GLU A 415 -20.93 2.78 -29.27
N THR A 416 -21.74 2.45 -28.27
CA THR A 416 -22.83 3.33 -27.83
C THR A 416 -22.29 4.63 -27.24
N LEU A 417 -21.13 4.61 -26.57
CA LEU A 417 -20.49 5.84 -26.11
C LEU A 417 -20.01 6.69 -27.29
N ARG A 418 -19.43 6.08 -28.34
CA ARG A 418 -19.00 6.81 -29.56
C ARG A 418 -20.18 7.48 -30.25
N GLU A 419 -21.31 6.79 -30.37
CA GLU A 419 -22.55 7.33 -30.92
C GLU A 419 -23.07 8.50 -30.07
N LEU A 420 -23.09 8.34 -28.74
CA LEU A 420 -23.59 9.34 -27.81
C LEU A 420 -22.80 10.66 -27.83
N ARG A 421 -21.50 10.63 -28.19
CA ARG A 421 -20.67 11.84 -28.28
C ARG A 421 -21.27 12.91 -29.17
N ALA A 422 -21.87 12.52 -30.30
CA ALA A 422 -22.49 13.48 -31.20
C ALA A 422 -23.67 14.20 -30.55
N GLU A 423 -24.49 13.48 -29.77
CA GLU A 423 -25.60 14.05 -29.00
C GLU A 423 -25.08 15.00 -27.91
N ILE A 424 -24.06 14.59 -27.13
CA ILE A 424 -23.47 15.42 -26.06
C ILE A 424 -22.97 16.76 -26.62
N ARG A 425 -22.21 16.71 -27.72
CA ARG A 425 -21.60 17.90 -28.34
C ARG A 425 -22.60 18.82 -29.03
N ALA A 426 -23.75 18.29 -29.44
CA ALA A 426 -24.81 19.11 -30.02
C ALA A 426 -25.57 19.92 -28.95
N GLU A 427 -25.62 19.43 -27.71
CA GLU A 427 -26.40 20.04 -26.63
C GLU A 427 -25.56 20.86 -25.63
N MET A 428 -24.24 20.66 -25.59
CA MET A 428 -23.37 21.26 -24.59
C MET A 428 -22.19 22.00 -25.22
N GLU A 429 -21.73 23.06 -24.56
CA GLU A 429 -20.50 23.75 -24.93
C GLU A 429 -19.31 22.78 -25.02
N PRO A 430 -18.41 22.93 -26.02
CA PRO A 430 -17.39 21.92 -26.35
C PRO A 430 -16.54 21.46 -25.17
N GLU A 431 -16.14 22.39 -24.31
CA GLU A 431 -15.30 22.06 -23.16
C GLU A 431 -16.07 21.28 -22.08
N ARG A 432 -17.32 21.67 -21.82
CA ARG A 432 -18.19 20.98 -20.87
C ARG A 432 -18.53 19.57 -21.37
N ALA A 433 -18.77 19.42 -22.67
CA ALA A 433 -18.94 18.14 -23.34
C ALA A 433 -17.73 17.23 -23.16
N ALA A 434 -16.51 17.73 -23.42
CA ALA A 434 -15.26 16.98 -23.25
C ALA A 434 -15.07 16.47 -21.81
N VAL A 435 -15.43 17.28 -20.81
CA VAL A 435 -15.37 16.84 -19.40
C VAL A 435 -16.37 15.73 -19.11
N VAL A 436 -17.62 15.86 -19.56
CA VAL A 436 -18.63 14.79 -19.41
C VAL A 436 -18.15 13.51 -20.08
N GLU A 437 -17.69 13.59 -21.33
CA GLU A 437 -17.10 12.46 -22.07
C GLU A 437 -15.95 11.79 -21.30
N THR A 438 -15.12 12.57 -20.62
CA THR A 438 -14.02 12.03 -19.78
C THR A 438 -14.55 11.20 -18.61
N TYR A 439 -15.58 11.69 -17.90
CA TYR A 439 -16.18 10.92 -16.80
C TYR A 439 -16.91 9.67 -17.29
N LEU A 440 -17.52 9.69 -18.47
CA LEU A 440 -18.08 8.48 -19.09
C LEU A 440 -16.96 7.48 -19.46
N GLY A 441 -15.79 7.96 -19.89
CA GLY A 441 -14.58 7.15 -20.06
C GLY A 441 -14.12 6.50 -18.75
N ILE A 442 -14.13 7.23 -17.63
CA ILE A 442 -13.80 6.68 -16.30
C ILE A 442 -14.83 5.63 -15.85
N MET A 443 -16.11 5.78 -16.20
CA MET A 443 -17.12 4.75 -15.96
C MET A 443 -16.82 3.47 -16.73
N MET A 444 -16.27 3.56 -17.96
CA MET A 444 -15.78 2.40 -18.70
C MET A 444 -14.66 1.69 -17.95
N ASP A 445 -13.65 2.43 -17.48
CA ASP A 445 -12.56 1.85 -16.69
C ASP A 445 -13.05 1.18 -15.40
N LYS A 446 -14.08 1.77 -14.77
CA LYS A 446 -14.76 1.16 -13.63
C LYS A 446 -15.41 -0.17 -14.01
N ALA A 447 -16.05 -0.24 -15.18
CA ALA A 447 -16.69 -1.46 -15.65
C ALA A 447 -15.67 -2.56 -15.94
N VAL A 448 -14.55 -2.26 -16.60
CA VAL A 448 -13.55 -3.27 -17.00
C VAL A 448 -12.88 -3.93 -15.79
N ILE A 449 -12.62 -3.21 -14.69
CA ILE A 449 -11.98 -3.81 -13.50
C ILE A 449 -12.91 -4.71 -12.69
N TYR A 450 -14.23 -4.53 -12.82
CA TYR A 450 -15.24 -5.32 -12.13
C TYR A 450 -15.91 -6.37 -13.04
N ASN A 451 -15.66 -6.36 -14.35
CA ASN A 451 -16.27 -7.30 -15.28
C ASN A 451 -15.25 -7.93 -16.25
N ASN A 452 -14.34 -8.75 -15.71
CA ASN A 452 -13.36 -9.52 -16.47
C ASN A 452 -13.18 -10.93 -15.88
N ARG A 453 -12.40 -11.81 -16.54
CA ARG A 453 -12.21 -13.21 -16.12
C ARG A 453 -11.22 -13.40 -14.96
N ALA A 454 -10.79 -12.31 -14.33
CA ALA A 454 -9.98 -12.30 -13.10
C ALA A 454 -10.76 -11.80 -11.87
N CYS A 455 -12.01 -11.35 -12.06
CA CYS A 455 -12.90 -10.98 -10.97
C CYS A 455 -13.37 -12.21 -10.18
N ARG A 456 -13.31 -12.15 -8.84
CA ARG A 456 -13.88 -13.18 -7.96
C ARG A 456 -15.18 -12.70 -7.30
N PHE A 457 -16.02 -13.64 -6.89
CA PHE A 457 -17.20 -13.33 -6.08
C PHE A 457 -16.89 -13.41 -4.58
N ASP A 458 -17.44 -12.47 -3.81
CA ASP A 458 -17.41 -12.44 -2.36
C ASP A 458 -18.86 -12.28 -1.85
N PRO A 459 -19.43 -13.25 -1.10
CA PRO A 459 -20.83 -13.20 -0.69
C PRO A 459 -21.18 -12.01 0.22
N THR A 460 -20.18 -11.36 0.82
CA THR A 460 -20.39 -10.19 1.68
C THR A 460 -20.25 -8.87 0.92
N ARG A 461 -19.48 -8.85 -0.17
CA ARG A 461 -19.12 -7.63 -0.90
C ARG A 461 -19.54 -7.62 -2.38
N GLY A 462 -20.06 -8.72 -2.90
CA GLY A 462 -20.32 -8.94 -4.32
C GLY A 462 -19.05 -9.21 -5.12
N ILE A 463 -19.01 -8.72 -6.36
CA ILE A 463 -17.86 -8.90 -7.24
C ILE A 463 -16.66 -8.07 -6.74
N ARG A 464 -15.49 -8.68 -6.78
CA ARG A 464 -14.21 -8.08 -6.38
C ARG A 464 -13.40 -7.72 -7.62
N SER A 465 -12.81 -6.54 -7.59
CA SER A 465 -11.97 -6.03 -8.68
C SER A 465 -10.77 -6.94 -8.94
N ILE A 466 -10.32 -7.02 -10.19
CA ILE A 466 -9.03 -7.63 -10.57
C ILE A 466 -7.87 -7.05 -9.75
N PHE A 467 -7.93 -5.75 -9.42
CA PHE A 467 -6.91 -5.06 -8.65
C PHE A 467 -7.20 -4.95 -7.14
N ASP A 468 -7.91 -5.94 -6.59
CA ASP A 468 -7.85 -6.24 -5.14
C ASP A 468 -6.41 -6.60 -4.70
N ARG A 469 -5.55 -6.92 -5.67
CA ARG A 469 -4.11 -7.13 -5.56
C ARG A 469 -3.39 -6.31 -6.64
N HIS A 470 -2.11 -6.01 -6.46
CA HIS A 470 -1.32 -5.22 -7.42
C HIS A 470 -0.71 -6.11 -8.53
N ASP A 471 -1.50 -7.06 -9.07
CA ASP A 471 -1.04 -8.06 -10.03
C ASP A 471 -2.19 -8.66 -10.86
N PHE A 472 -1.88 -9.38 -11.96
CA PHE A 472 -2.86 -10.11 -12.78
C PHE A 472 -3.08 -11.53 -12.23
N ALA A 473 -3.44 -11.62 -10.95
CA ALA A 473 -3.67 -12.90 -10.30
C ALA A 473 -4.74 -13.74 -11.03
N PHE A 474 -4.32 -14.92 -11.51
CA PHE A 474 -5.22 -15.85 -12.17
C PHE A 474 -6.25 -16.44 -11.20
N VAL A 475 -7.52 -16.46 -11.61
CA VAL A 475 -8.62 -17.10 -10.87
C VAL A 475 -9.18 -18.26 -11.67
N TRP A 476 -9.40 -19.38 -10.99
CA TRP A 476 -9.95 -20.61 -11.58
C TRP A 476 -11.46 -20.48 -11.85
N SER A 477 -12.15 -19.80 -10.94
CA SER A 477 -13.57 -19.46 -11.06
C SER A 477 -13.71 -17.95 -11.00
N HIS A 478 -14.45 -17.39 -11.96
CA HIS A 478 -14.62 -15.94 -12.11
C HIS A 478 -16.09 -15.53 -12.00
N ALA A 479 -16.30 -14.26 -11.69
CA ALA A 479 -17.63 -13.67 -11.56
C ALA A 479 -17.83 -12.62 -12.65
N GLU A 480 -18.94 -12.75 -13.37
CA GLU A 480 -19.39 -11.80 -14.38
C GLU A 480 -20.52 -10.95 -13.82
N PHE A 481 -20.43 -9.63 -14.02
CA PHE A 481 -21.45 -8.68 -13.61
C PHE A 481 -22.55 -8.63 -14.68
N ASP A 482 -23.82 -8.54 -14.25
CA ASP A 482 -24.92 -8.24 -15.18
C ASP A 482 -24.71 -6.87 -15.84
N ALA A 483 -24.25 -6.90 -17.09
CA ALA A 483 -23.96 -5.71 -17.86
C ALA A 483 -25.20 -5.09 -18.53
N SER A 484 -26.31 -5.83 -18.63
CA SER A 484 -27.54 -5.36 -19.26
C SER A 484 -28.33 -4.40 -18.37
N ALA A 485 -28.28 -4.60 -17.05
CA ALA A 485 -29.18 -3.91 -16.12
C ALA A 485 -28.51 -3.26 -14.90
N ASN A 486 -27.28 -3.66 -14.53
CA ASN A 486 -26.70 -3.26 -13.24
C ASN A 486 -25.30 -2.65 -13.33
N LEU A 487 -24.39 -3.22 -14.15
CA LEU A 487 -22.97 -2.79 -14.20
C LEU A 487 -22.81 -1.30 -14.46
N LEU A 488 -23.40 -0.80 -15.55
CA LEU A 488 -23.27 0.58 -15.98
C LEU A 488 -24.01 1.55 -15.03
N PRO A 489 -25.28 1.31 -14.62
CA PRO A 489 -25.93 2.08 -13.56
C PRO A 489 -25.10 2.19 -12.27
N TRP A 490 -24.50 1.09 -11.83
CA TRP A 490 -23.62 1.11 -10.66
C TRP A 490 -22.37 1.98 -10.90
N CYS A 491 -21.75 1.92 -12.08
CA CYS A 491 -20.62 2.78 -12.45
C CYS A 491 -21.01 4.26 -12.47
N ILE A 492 -22.19 4.59 -13.02
CA ILE A 492 -22.73 5.95 -13.08
C ILE A 492 -22.87 6.53 -11.68
N ASP A 493 -23.52 5.80 -10.76
CA ASP A 493 -23.70 6.27 -9.38
C ASP A 493 -22.35 6.43 -8.66
N GLN A 494 -21.42 5.48 -8.80
CA GLN A 494 -20.11 5.58 -8.17
C GLN A 494 -19.31 6.81 -8.65
N VAL A 495 -19.27 7.05 -9.96
CA VAL A 495 -18.49 8.14 -10.56
C VAL A 495 -19.15 9.49 -10.31
N ALA A 496 -20.47 9.61 -10.51
CA ALA A 496 -21.19 10.87 -10.30
C ALA A 496 -21.18 11.29 -8.81
N ASP A 497 -21.33 10.35 -7.87
CA ASP A 497 -21.25 10.66 -6.44
C ASP A 497 -19.82 10.96 -5.99
N ALA A 498 -18.80 10.31 -6.58
CA ALA A 498 -17.40 10.67 -6.34
C ALA A 498 -17.11 12.09 -6.83
N TYR A 499 -17.51 12.42 -8.05
CA TYR A 499 -17.38 13.77 -8.61
C TYR A 499 -18.06 14.82 -7.71
N ARG A 500 -19.32 14.61 -7.37
CA ARG A 500 -20.09 15.56 -6.55
C ARG A 500 -19.42 15.82 -5.21
N GLU A 501 -18.93 14.77 -4.55
CA GLU A 501 -18.22 14.91 -3.28
C GLU A 501 -16.87 15.64 -3.44
N MET A 502 -16.08 15.33 -4.47
CA MET A 502 -14.82 16.05 -4.74
C MET A 502 -15.07 17.53 -5.02
N ALA A 503 -16.02 17.85 -5.90
CA ALA A 503 -16.36 19.22 -6.25
C ALA A 503 -16.86 20.02 -5.02
N LYS A 504 -17.65 19.39 -4.15
CA LYS A 504 -18.06 19.99 -2.86
C LYS A 504 -16.88 20.26 -1.94
N LEU A 505 -15.96 19.30 -1.79
CA LEU A 505 -14.76 19.48 -0.95
C LEU A 505 -13.84 20.56 -1.49
N LEU A 506 -13.81 20.75 -2.81
CA LEU A 506 -13.05 21.82 -3.46
C LEU A 506 -13.75 23.18 -3.45
N THR A 507 -15.06 23.24 -3.17
CA THR A 507 -15.78 24.51 -3.06
C THR A 507 -15.40 25.19 -1.75
N PRO A 508 -14.94 26.45 -1.75
CA PRO A 508 -14.53 27.15 -0.53
C PRO A 508 -15.68 27.19 0.50
N SER A 509 -15.36 26.91 1.76
CA SER A 509 -16.28 27.16 2.87
C SER A 509 -16.53 28.66 2.98
N GLY A 510 -17.77 29.12 2.88
CA GLY A 510 -18.10 30.52 3.16
C GLY A 510 -18.17 31.43 1.93
N ALA A 511 -18.95 31.06 0.91
CA ALA A 511 -19.69 32.06 0.14
C ALA A 511 -20.67 32.79 1.09
N THR A 512 -20.15 33.66 1.95
CA THR A 512 -20.96 34.56 2.77
C THR A 512 -21.35 35.78 1.93
N LEU A 513 -22.45 36.43 2.32
CA LEU A 513 -23.00 37.64 1.69
C LEU A 513 -22.01 38.83 1.60
N GLU A 514 -20.82 38.74 2.20
CA GLU A 514 -19.80 39.81 2.25
C GLU A 514 -18.60 39.59 1.29
N GLY A 515 -18.72 38.70 0.31
CA GLY A 515 -17.94 38.78 -0.94
C GLY A 515 -16.44 38.45 -0.87
N HIS A 516 -15.88 38.04 0.27
CA HIS A 516 -14.50 37.53 0.33
C HIS A 516 -14.47 36.03 0.05
N ALA A 517 -14.65 35.64 -1.21
CA ALA A 517 -14.27 34.31 -1.65
C ALA A 517 -12.74 34.28 -1.78
N SER A 518 -12.04 33.44 -1.01
CA SER A 518 -10.61 33.19 -1.25
C SER A 518 -10.46 32.68 -2.69
N GLU A 519 -9.79 33.47 -3.54
CA GLU A 519 -9.57 33.12 -4.94
C GLU A 519 -8.56 31.96 -5.01
N ARG A 520 -9.03 30.81 -5.52
CA ARG A 520 -8.22 29.60 -5.59
C ARG A 520 -7.05 29.76 -6.57
N GLY A 521 -5.90 29.19 -6.22
CA GLY A 521 -4.77 29.08 -7.11
C GLY A 521 -5.03 28.25 -8.36
N SER A 522 -4.16 28.42 -9.34
CA SER A 522 -4.24 27.71 -10.61
C SER A 522 -3.98 26.20 -10.44
N VAL A 523 -4.63 25.38 -11.26
CA VAL A 523 -4.38 23.94 -11.35
C VAL A 523 -3.62 23.66 -12.64
N THR A 524 -2.43 23.09 -12.56
CA THR A 524 -1.69 22.61 -13.74
C THR A 524 -1.53 21.10 -13.64
N VAL A 525 -2.06 20.38 -14.62
CA VAL A 525 -1.88 18.92 -14.76
C VAL A 525 -0.99 18.66 -15.97
N LEU A 526 0.17 18.06 -15.72
CA LEU A 526 1.16 17.71 -16.72
C LEU A 526 1.22 16.20 -16.93
N GLN A 527 1.47 15.80 -18.17
CA GLN A 527 1.81 14.41 -18.51
C GLN A 527 3.24 14.39 -19.03
N SER A 528 4.23 14.35 -18.14
CA SER A 528 5.64 14.28 -18.49
C SER A 528 6.45 13.40 -17.52
N ASN A 529 7.68 13.08 -17.92
CA ASN A 529 8.61 12.40 -17.04
C ASN A 529 9.02 13.33 -15.89
N ALA A 530 9.02 12.86 -14.64
CA ALA A 530 9.47 13.65 -13.48
C ALA A 530 10.94 14.10 -13.55
N ALA A 531 11.75 13.47 -14.41
CA ALA A 531 13.11 13.91 -14.73
C ALA A 531 13.17 15.06 -15.76
N ASP A 532 12.03 15.49 -16.29
CA ASP A 532 11.87 16.63 -17.19
C ASP A 532 10.62 17.44 -16.81
N LEU A 533 10.86 18.49 -16.03
CA LEU A 533 9.89 19.51 -15.63
C LEU A 533 10.22 20.84 -16.32
N SER A 534 10.75 20.80 -17.55
CA SER A 534 11.16 21.98 -18.31
C SER A 534 10.05 23.02 -18.53
N THR A 535 8.78 22.63 -18.38
CA THR A 535 7.63 23.54 -18.38
C THR A 535 7.59 24.46 -17.16
N LEU A 536 8.35 24.16 -16.09
CA LEU A 536 8.43 24.94 -14.87
C LEU A 536 9.76 25.73 -14.80
N PRO A 537 9.72 27.03 -14.44
CA PRO A 537 10.93 27.82 -14.26
C PRO A 537 11.81 27.33 -13.11
N ASP A 538 13.10 27.68 -13.17
CA ASP A 538 14.04 27.48 -12.06
C ASP A 538 13.57 28.26 -10.83
N GLY A 539 13.69 27.65 -9.64
CA GLY A 539 13.43 28.35 -8.38
C GLY A 539 12.02 28.91 -8.22
N SER A 540 11.00 28.36 -8.89
CA SER A 540 9.63 28.89 -8.85
C SER A 540 8.73 28.24 -7.79
N VAL A 541 9.06 27.05 -7.31
CA VAL A 541 8.18 26.24 -6.44
C VAL A 541 8.51 26.45 -4.96
N HIS A 542 7.48 26.68 -4.13
CA HIS A 542 7.65 26.92 -2.68
C HIS A 542 7.81 25.61 -1.90
N ALA A 543 6.94 24.64 -2.18
CA ALA A 543 7.01 23.31 -1.60
C ALA A 543 6.82 22.22 -2.66
N ILE A 544 7.69 21.23 -2.65
CA ILE A 544 7.48 19.98 -3.38
C ILE A 544 7.07 18.94 -2.35
N VAL A 545 5.87 18.36 -2.48
CA VAL A 545 5.41 17.27 -1.62
C VAL A 545 5.12 16.08 -2.51
N THR A 546 5.77 14.95 -2.27
CA THR A 546 5.72 13.85 -3.23
C THR A 546 5.82 12.47 -2.60
N ASP A 547 5.19 11.49 -3.26
CA ASP A 547 5.18 10.07 -2.93
C ASP A 547 5.75 9.27 -4.12
N PRO A 548 7.08 9.18 -4.26
CA PRO A 548 7.70 8.58 -5.44
C PRO A 548 7.46 7.06 -5.52
N PRO A 549 7.58 6.46 -6.72
CA PRO A 549 7.47 5.02 -6.90
C PRO A 549 8.46 4.22 -6.04
N TYR A 550 7.98 3.11 -5.48
CA TYR A 550 8.76 2.27 -4.57
C TYR A 550 9.40 1.08 -5.29
N TYR A 551 10.61 1.26 -5.79
CA TYR A 551 11.47 0.17 -6.24
C TYR A 551 10.73 -0.88 -7.11
N ASP A 552 10.58 -2.12 -6.64
CA ASP A 552 9.91 -3.24 -7.32
C ASP A 552 8.49 -3.53 -6.77
N ASN A 553 7.90 -2.61 -6.00
CA ASN A 553 6.62 -2.84 -5.30
C ASN A 553 5.42 -2.88 -6.26
N VAL A 554 5.37 -1.98 -7.24
CA VAL A 554 4.30 -1.88 -8.24
C VAL A 554 4.92 -1.51 -9.59
N MET A 555 4.55 -2.23 -10.64
CA MET A 555 4.91 -1.92 -12.03
C MET A 555 3.74 -1.16 -12.67
N TYR A 556 3.67 0.16 -12.46
CA TYR A 556 2.48 0.96 -12.80
C TYR A 556 2.21 0.93 -14.30
N ALA A 557 3.23 1.08 -15.14
CA ALA A 557 3.08 1.05 -16.59
C ALA A 557 2.47 -0.29 -17.06
N GLU A 558 3.01 -1.43 -16.63
CA GLU A 558 2.49 -2.77 -16.99
C GLU A 558 1.03 -2.99 -16.54
N LEU A 559 0.69 -2.60 -15.31
CA LEU A 559 -0.68 -2.78 -14.82
C LEU A 559 -1.66 -1.79 -15.46
N SER A 560 -1.20 -0.56 -15.72
CA SER A 560 -2.03 0.51 -16.28
C SER A 560 -2.43 0.26 -17.74
N ASP A 561 -1.68 -0.57 -18.48
CA ASP A 561 -2.04 -0.95 -19.85
C ASP A 561 -3.44 -1.57 -19.93
N PHE A 562 -3.86 -2.27 -18.87
CA PHE A 562 -5.21 -2.82 -18.76
C PHE A 562 -6.29 -1.75 -18.87
N PHE A 563 -6.02 -0.51 -18.43
CA PHE A 563 -6.90 0.65 -18.58
C PHE A 563 -6.60 1.42 -19.85
N TYR A 564 -5.31 1.62 -20.15
CA TYR A 564 -4.83 2.43 -21.27
C TYR A 564 -5.51 2.06 -22.58
N VAL A 565 -5.60 0.76 -22.87
CA VAL A 565 -6.20 0.28 -24.13
C VAL A 565 -7.69 0.62 -24.23
N TRP A 566 -8.42 0.70 -23.12
CA TRP A 566 -9.83 1.09 -23.12
C TRP A 566 -9.98 2.62 -23.16
N LEU A 567 -9.21 3.36 -22.35
CA LEU A 567 -9.20 4.83 -22.39
C LEU A 567 -8.79 5.38 -23.76
N LYS A 568 -7.84 4.74 -24.44
CA LYS A 568 -7.49 5.09 -25.82
C LYS A 568 -8.71 5.11 -26.75
N ARG A 569 -9.66 4.19 -26.54
CA ARG A 569 -10.89 4.04 -27.36
C ARG A 569 -12.02 4.97 -26.90
N THR A 570 -12.05 5.32 -25.61
CA THR A 570 -13.15 6.10 -25.01
C THR A 570 -12.86 7.59 -24.86
N VAL A 571 -11.61 7.97 -24.57
CA VAL A 571 -11.18 9.37 -24.34
C VAL A 571 -9.92 9.75 -25.13
N GLY A 572 -9.30 8.84 -25.87
CA GLY A 572 -8.09 9.11 -26.64
C GLY A 572 -8.24 10.25 -27.65
N HIS A 573 -9.44 10.50 -28.17
CA HIS A 573 -9.72 11.65 -29.04
C HIS A 573 -9.74 12.99 -28.31
N LEU A 574 -9.89 13.01 -26.98
CA LEU A 574 -9.78 14.21 -26.14
C LEU A 574 -8.32 14.48 -25.75
N TYR A 575 -7.51 13.43 -25.67
CA TYR A 575 -6.11 13.48 -25.25
C TYR A 575 -5.19 12.75 -26.25
N PRO A 576 -5.15 13.18 -27.53
CA PRO A 576 -4.48 12.44 -28.60
C PRO A 576 -2.98 12.23 -28.33
N GLU A 577 -2.31 13.22 -27.72
CA GLU A 577 -0.89 13.14 -27.38
C GLU A 577 -0.60 12.08 -26.30
N TRP A 578 -1.49 11.92 -25.32
CA TRP A 578 -1.33 10.96 -24.22
C TRP A 578 -1.60 9.52 -24.67
N PHE A 579 -2.40 9.33 -25.71
CA PHE A 579 -2.80 8.02 -26.25
C PHE A 579 -2.21 7.70 -27.64
N ALA A 580 -1.14 8.40 -28.02
CA ALA A 580 -0.47 8.22 -29.32
C ALA A 580 0.25 6.87 -29.46
N ALA A 581 0.79 6.34 -28.35
CA ALA A 581 1.52 5.08 -28.33
C ALA A 581 0.57 3.85 -28.40
N GLN A 582 1.14 2.66 -28.61
CA GLN A 582 0.38 1.41 -28.53
C GLN A 582 0.03 1.07 -27.07
N LEU A 583 0.98 1.26 -26.16
CA LEU A 583 0.88 0.99 -24.73
C LEU A 583 1.65 2.07 -23.96
N THR A 584 1.55 2.08 -22.63
CA THR A 584 2.26 3.04 -21.77
C THR A 584 3.78 2.92 -21.85
N ASP A 585 4.49 3.99 -21.45
CA ASP A 585 5.96 4.02 -21.45
C ASP A 585 6.54 3.27 -20.23
N LYS A 586 7.07 2.07 -20.47
CA LYS A 586 7.77 1.28 -19.43
C LYS A 586 9.21 1.75 -19.29
N ASP A 587 9.75 2.42 -20.30
CA ASP A 587 11.16 2.77 -20.37
C ASP A 587 11.51 3.95 -19.50
N ALA A 588 10.68 4.99 -19.49
CA ALA A 588 10.82 6.16 -18.65
C ALA A 588 10.42 5.92 -17.19
N GLU A 589 9.62 4.88 -16.88
CA GLU A 589 9.12 4.61 -15.53
C GLU A 589 10.26 4.38 -14.53
N ALA A 590 10.20 5.06 -13.37
CA ALA A 590 11.17 4.95 -12.29
C ALA A 590 10.84 3.78 -11.34
N VAL A 591 10.89 2.55 -11.85
CA VAL A 591 10.71 1.31 -11.06
C VAL A 591 11.85 0.33 -11.30
N ALA A 592 12.20 -0.47 -10.29
CA ALA A 592 13.19 -1.53 -10.41
C ALA A 592 12.53 -2.80 -10.96
N ASN A 593 12.46 -2.93 -12.29
CA ASN A 593 11.84 -4.09 -12.95
C ASN A 593 12.89 -5.00 -13.61
N PRO A 594 13.28 -6.13 -12.99
CA PRO A 594 14.25 -7.05 -13.56
C PRO A 594 13.81 -7.70 -14.88
N ALA A 595 12.49 -7.77 -15.15
CA ALA A 595 11.99 -8.38 -16.38
C ALA A 595 12.45 -7.62 -17.63
N ARG A 596 12.64 -6.30 -17.51
CA ARG A 596 13.11 -5.42 -18.61
C ARG A 596 14.57 -5.66 -19.01
N PHE A 597 15.36 -6.23 -18.10
CA PHE A 597 16.77 -6.51 -18.33
C PHE A 597 17.03 -7.99 -18.62
N LYS A 598 15.98 -8.82 -18.80
CA LYS A 598 16.14 -10.20 -19.25
C LYS A 598 16.79 -10.22 -20.64
N GLY A 599 17.89 -10.95 -20.78
CA GLY A 599 18.67 -11.01 -22.03
C GLY A 599 19.68 -9.87 -22.21
N ILE A 600 19.66 -8.85 -21.35
CA ILE A 600 20.63 -7.74 -21.34
C ILE A 600 21.60 -7.98 -20.17
N GLY A 601 22.84 -8.37 -20.46
CA GLY A 601 23.82 -8.74 -19.42
C GLY A 601 23.58 -10.17 -18.89
N GLY A 602 24.30 -11.13 -19.46
CA GLY A 602 24.13 -12.55 -19.13
C GLY A 602 25.31 -13.45 -19.48
N GLY A 603 26.48 -12.89 -19.80
CA GLY A 603 27.71 -13.67 -19.79
C GLY A 603 28.05 -14.13 -18.37
N ARG A 604 28.88 -15.17 -18.20
CA ARG A 604 29.34 -15.67 -16.88
C ARG A 604 29.94 -14.60 -15.96
N SER A 605 30.29 -13.43 -16.50
CA SER A 605 30.94 -12.30 -15.82
C SER A 605 30.15 -10.98 -15.85
N GLY A 606 28.92 -10.94 -16.40
CA GLY A 606 28.12 -9.71 -16.50
C GLY A 606 27.22 -9.44 -15.27
N PRO A 607 26.78 -8.18 -15.03
CA PRO A 607 25.81 -7.86 -13.97
C PRO A 607 24.47 -8.56 -14.24
N ARG A 608 23.79 -9.01 -13.17
CA ARG A 608 22.51 -9.71 -13.31
C ARG A 608 21.39 -8.73 -13.66
N PRO A 609 20.28 -9.18 -14.27
CA PRO A 609 19.13 -8.32 -14.59
C PRO A 609 18.59 -7.54 -13.38
N LYS A 610 18.64 -8.14 -12.19
CA LYS A 610 18.30 -7.46 -10.95
C LYS A 610 19.21 -6.25 -10.73
N ASP A 611 20.53 -6.47 -10.72
CA ASP A 611 21.55 -5.43 -10.48
C ASP A 611 21.44 -4.27 -11.48
N LEU A 612 21.09 -4.56 -12.74
CA LEU A 612 20.83 -3.54 -13.76
C LEU A 612 19.55 -2.73 -13.49
N ALA A 613 18.47 -3.39 -13.06
CA ALA A 613 17.23 -2.72 -12.69
C ALA A 613 17.41 -1.79 -11.48
N GLU A 614 18.22 -2.19 -10.49
CA GLU A 614 18.53 -1.36 -9.31
C GLU A 614 19.23 -0.06 -9.75
N ARG A 615 20.25 -0.17 -10.61
CA ARG A 615 21.00 0.97 -11.16
C ARG A 615 20.16 1.88 -12.05
N ASP A 616 19.25 1.29 -12.82
CA ASP A 616 18.32 2.03 -13.68
C ASP A 616 17.35 2.89 -12.84
N TYR A 617 16.76 2.29 -11.81
CA TYR A 617 15.92 2.98 -10.84
C TYR A 617 16.67 4.11 -10.14
N GLU A 618 17.87 3.85 -9.58
CA GLU A 618 18.69 4.86 -8.90
C GLU A 618 18.99 6.06 -9.81
N ARG A 619 19.36 5.80 -11.08
CA ARG A 619 19.64 6.85 -12.06
C ARG A 619 18.41 7.73 -12.35
N LYS A 620 17.24 7.11 -12.56
CA LYS A 620 15.99 7.82 -12.84
C LYS A 620 15.50 8.63 -11.65
N MET A 621 15.54 8.05 -10.45
CA MET A 621 15.18 8.76 -9.23
C MET A 621 16.12 9.93 -8.96
N THR A 622 17.42 9.77 -9.18
CA THR A 622 18.39 10.87 -9.07
C THR A 622 18.10 11.98 -10.08
N ALA A 623 17.77 11.63 -11.32
CA ALA A 623 17.39 12.62 -12.34
C ALA A 623 16.12 13.38 -11.96
N ALA A 624 15.08 12.69 -11.46
CA ALA A 624 13.88 13.32 -10.95
C ALA A 624 14.16 14.27 -9.77
N PHE A 625 14.97 13.85 -8.79
CA PHE A 625 15.33 14.74 -7.68
C PHE A 625 16.19 15.93 -8.13
N ARG A 626 17.07 15.79 -9.12
CA ARG A 626 17.80 16.94 -9.69
C ARG A 626 16.86 17.96 -10.31
N GLU A 627 15.83 17.48 -10.99
CA GLU A 627 14.84 18.37 -11.57
C GLU A 627 13.96 19.04 -10.50
N MET A 628 13.59 18.31 -9.45
CA MET A 628 12.97 18.89 -8.25
C MET A 628 13.87 19.95 -7.61
N HIS A 629 15.19 19.71 -7.52
CA HIS A 629 16.15 20.67 -6.99
C HIS A 629 16.24 21.94 -7.85
N ARG A 630 16.14 21.81 -9.19
CA ARG A 630 16.13 22.96 -10.11
C ARG A 630 14.89 23.85 -9.89
N VAL A 631 13.70 23.26 -9.88
CA VAL A 631 12.43 24.02 -9.82
C VAL A 631 12.07 24.51 -8.41
N LEU A 632 12.58 23.86 -7.36
CA LEU A 632 12.38 24.30 -5.98
C LEU A 632 13.11 25.63 -5.74
N ARG A 633 12.50 26.56 -5.00
CA ARG A 633 13.18 27.76 -4.50
C ARG A 633 14.36 27.40 -3.61
N ASP A 634 15.33 28.31 -3.49
CA ASP A 634 16.50 28.09 -2.62
C ASP A 634 16.15 28.02 -1.14
N ASP A 635 15.07 28.71 -0.74
CA ASP A 635 14.48 28.66 0.59
C ASP A 635 13.31 27.67 0.69
N GLY A 636 13.02 26.89 -0.35
CA GLY A 636 11.88 25.97 -0.42
C GLY A 636 12.08 24.68 0.37
N VAL A 637 11.01 23.89 0.51
CA VAL A 637 11.01 22.57 1.15
C VAL A 637 10.66 21.48 0.16
N LEU A 638 11.45 20.40 0.15
CA LEU A 638 11.07 19.12 -0.45
C LEU A 638 10.63 18.16 0.67
N THR A 639 9.39 17.70 0.61
CA THR A 639 8.84 16.69 1.52
C THR A 639 8.61 15.39 0.76
N VAL A 640 9.38 14.36 1.10
CA VAL A 640 9.26 13.02 0.50
C VAL A 640 8.53 12.11 1.46
N MET A 641 7.40 11.56 1.01
CA MET A 641 6.72 10.45 1.67
C MET A 641 7.37 9.16 1.22
N PHE A 642 7.96 8.41 2.14
CA PHE A 642 8.62 7.16 1.81
C PHE A 642 8.49 6.13 2.93
N THR A 643 8.17 4.89 2.56
CA THR A 643 8.38 3.73 3.44
C THR A 643 8.78 2.51 2.66
N HIS A 644 9.88 1.90 3.09
CA HIS A 644 10.28 0.60 2.62
C HIS A 644 10.92 -0.21 3.74
N LYS A 645 10.68 -1.53 3.79
CA LYS A 645 11.31 -2.40 4.80
C LYS A 645 12.79 -2.63 4.52
N ARG A 646 13.10 -2.78 3.23
CA ARG A 646 14.46 -3.07 2.77
C ARG A 646 15.34 -1.84 2.87
N VAL A 647 16.47 -1.96 3.57
CA VAL A 647 17.50 -0.92 3.72
C VAL A 647 18.02 -0.45 2.37
N GLU A 648 18.14 -1.36 1.41
CA GLU A 648 18.65 -1.06 0.07
C GLU A 648 17.79 -0.01 -0.64
N ALA A 649 16.48 0.00 -0.37
CA ALA A 649 15.59 1.04 -0.91
C ALA A 649 15.81 2.40 -0.22
N TRP A 650 16.11 2.41 1.09
CA TRP A 650 16.51 3.63 1.81
C TRP A 650 17.88 4.14 1.35
N ASP A 651 18.84 3.24 1.15
CA ASP A 651 20.16 3.56 0.62
C ASP A 651 20.05 4.20 -0.76
N THR A 652 19.23 3.62 -1.64
CA THR A 652 19.00 4.16 -2.99
C THR A 652 18.33 5.53 -2.94
N LEU A 653 17.27 5.69 -2.15
CA LEU A 653 16.58 6.98 -2.00
C LEU A 653 17.52 8.05 -1.42
N ALA A 654 18.22 7.73 -0.34
CA ALA A 654 19.15 8.65 0.31
C ALA A 654 20.30 9.03 -0.62
N THR A 655 20.87 8.08 -1.35
CA THR A 655 21.90 8.33 -2.36
C THR A 655 21.39 9.28 -3.44
N ALA A 656 20.18 9.05 -3.94
CA ALA A 656 19.56 9.89 -4.97
C ALA A 656 19.27 11.32 -4.47
N LEU A 657 18.73 11.48 -3.25
CA LEU A 657 18.47 12.78 -2.62
C LEU A 657 19.76 13.56 -2.37
N ILE A 658 20.74 12.92 -1.71
CA ILE A 658 22.03 13.53 -1.38
C ILE A 658 22.80 13.88 -2.66
N GLY A 659 22.77 13.01 -3.66
CA GLY A 659 23.41 13.20 -4.97
C GLY A 659 22.71 14.25 -5.85
N ALA A 660 21.45 14.56 -5.59
CA ALA A 660 20.72 15.67 -6.20
C ALA A 660 20.95 17.02 -5.51
N GLY A 661 21.66 17.04 -4.37
CA GLY A 661 21.99 18.28 -3.65
C GLY A 661 21.10 18.59 -2.46
N PHE A 662 20.27 17.64 -1.99
CA PHE A 662 19.44 17.85 -0.80
C PHE A 662 20.17 17.48 0.50
N THR A 663 19.74 18.10 1.59
CA THR A 663 19.96 17.68 2.98
C THR A 663 18.63 17.23 3.58
N VAL A 664 18.65 16.21 4.43
CA VAL A 664 17.49 15.80 5.22
C VAL A 664 17.55 16.58 6.53
N GLU A 665 16.45 17.23 6.92
CA GLU A 665 16.41 18.05 8.13
C GLU A 665 15.65 17.37 9.27
N SER A 666 14.53 16.72 8.95
CA SER A 666 13.71 16.00 9.91
C SER A 666 13.02 14.80 9.26
N SER A 667 12.49 13.91 10.10
CA SER A 667 11.68 12.79 9.63
C SER A 667 10.60 12.38 10.62
N TRP A 668 9.41 12.08 10.13
CA TRP A 668 8.26 11.74 10.96
C TRP A 668 7.57 10.44 10.52
N PRO A 669 7.47 9.44 11.40
CA PRO A 669 6.74 8.20 11.12
C PRO A 669 5.24 8.39 11.38
N VAL A 670 4.40 8.28 10.36
CA VAL A 670 2.94 8.40 10.46
C VAL A 670 2.28 7.08 10.10
N HIS A 671 1.43 6.54 10.96
CA HIS A 671 0.70 5.29 10.66
C HIS A 671 -0.37 5.49 9.57
N THR A 672 -0.25 4.80 8.43
CA THR A 672 -1.14 5.03 7.26
C THR A 672 -1.77 3.75 6.70
N GLU A 673 -1.39 2.55 7.14
CA GLU A 673 -1.88 1.26 6.61
C GLU A 673 -2.76 0.45 7.57
N SER A 674 -3.81 -0.20 7.04
CA SER A 674 -4.82 -0.93 7.82
C SER A 674 -4.32 -2.22 8.50
N GLU A 675 -4.68 -2.42 9.76
CA GLU A 675 -4.36 -3.60 10.59
C GLU A 675 -5.21 -4.85 10.29
N HIS A 676 -6.20 -4.76 9.40
CA HIS A 676 -7.32 -5.70 9.34
C HIS A 676 -7.18 -6.85 8.34
N SER A 677 -6.12 -7.65 8.49
CA SER A 677 -6.18 -9.04 8.03
C SER A 677 -5.69 -9.98 9.13
N LEU A 678 -6.60 -10.79 9.66
CA LEU A 678 -6.27 -11.93 10.54
C LEU A 678 -5.26 -12.89 9.87
N HIS A 679 -5.11 -12.83 8.55
CA HIS A 679 -4.12 -13.57 7.78
C HIS A 679 -2.74 -12.86 7.73
N GLN A 680 -2.68 -11.55 8.02
CA GLN A 680 -1.46 -10.72 8.14
C GLN A 680 -0.89 -10.69 9.56
N ALA A 681 -1.64 -11.09 10.59
CA ALA A 681 -1.08 -11.32 11.93
C ALA A 681 0.10 -12.32 11.94
N LYS A 682 0.24 -13.12 10.87
CA LYS A 682 1.38 -14.03 10.63
C LYS A 682 2.44 -13.50 9.65
N LYS A 683 2.35 -12.25 9.16
CA LYS A 683 3.21 -11.72 8.08
C LYS A 683 3.60 -10.24 8.21
N ASN A 684 3.41 -9.66 9.40
CA ASN A 684 3.62 -8.25 9.78
C ASN A 684 4.23 -7.33 8.68
N ALA A 685 3.36 -6.57 7.99
CA ALA A 685 3.73 -5.50 7.05
C ALA A 685 4.23 -4.25 7.82
N ALA A 686 5.07 -3.41 7.21
CA ALA A 686 5.47 -2.13 7.81
C ALA A 686 4.26 -1.20 7.80
N ARG A 687 4.03 -0.46 8.88
CA ARG A 687 2.71 0.12 9.17
C ARG A 687 2.69 1.65 9.06
N SER A 688 3.85 2.28 8.88
CA SER A 688 4.04 3.73 8.92
C SER A 688 4.62 4.27 7.62
N THR A 689 4.10 5.40 7.10
CA THR A 689 4.73 6.27 6.10
C THR A 689 5.71 7.21 6.78
N ILE A 690 6.96 7.30 6.35
CA ILE A 690 7.92 8.30 6.88
C ILE A 690 7.91 9.54 5.99
N LEU A 691 7.68 10.71 6.58
CA LEU A 691 7.79 12.01 5.91
C LEU A 691 9.20 12.53 6.15
N LEU A 692 9.99 12.76 5.10
CA LEU A 692 11.31 13.37 5.16
C LEU A 692 11.21 14.83 4.73
N ALA A 693 11.55 15.76 5.62
CA ALA A 693 11.71 17.18 5.25
C ALA A 693 13.13 17.40 4.74
N CYS A 694 13.26 17.93 3.54
CA CYS A 694 14.53 18.13 2.86
C CYS A 694 14.71 19.58 2.38
N ARG A 695 15.95 20.06 2.42
CA ARG A 695 16.35 21.40 1.96
C ARG A 695 17.43 21.31 0.90
N LYS A 696 17.55 22.35 0.06
CA LYS A 696 18.74 22.49 -0.78
C LYS A 696 19.96 22.69 0.11
N ARG A 697 21.06 22.01 -0.21
CA ARG A 697 22.31 22.19 0.52
C ARG A 697 22.86 23.59 0.25
N THR A 698 23.18 24.31 1.31
CA THR A 698 23.74 25.68 1.27
C THR A 698 25.17 25.76 0.71
N SER A 699 25.78 24.64 0.37
CA SER A 699 27.06 24.57 -0.33
C SER A 699 27.00 23.46 -1.39
N PRO A 700 27.20 23.76 -2.69
CA PRO A 700 27.14 22.75 -3.72
C PRO A 700 28.27 21.73 -3.49
N PRO A 701 28.01 20.41 -3.64
CA PRO A 701 29.10 19.46 -3.76
C PRO A 701 29.94 19.85 -5.00
N PRO A 702 31.28 19.68 -4.96
CA PRO A 702 32.07 19.84 -6.16
C PRO A 702 31.48 18.95 -7.27
N PRO A 703 31.46 19.40 -8.54
CA PRO A 703 30.93 18.60 -9.62
C PRO A 703 31.55 17.22 -9.60
N ALA A 704 30.74 16.19 -9.88
CA ALA A 704 31.17 14.81 -10.04
C ALA A 704 32.00 14.65 -11.33
N THR A 705 33.10 15.38 -11.41
CA THR A 705 34.14 15.22 -12.42
C THR A 705 35.29 14.47 -11.80
N ILE A 706 35.83 13.54 -12.57
CA ILE A 706 37.04 12.79 -12.28
C ILE A 706 38.10 13.75 -11.72
N ALA A 707 38.65 13.37 -10.57
CA ALA A 707 39.72 14.09 -9.87
C ALA A 707 40.76 14.64 -10.86
N GLY A 708 40.94 15.96 -10.87
CA GLY A 708 41.90 16.64 -11.74
C GLY A 708 42.15 18.09 -11.35
N ASP A 709 41.11 18.88 -11.10
CA ASP A 709 41.26 20.29 -10.70
C ASP A 709 40.30 20.63 -9.56
N VAL A 710 40.78 20.50 -8.32
CA VAL A 710 40.10 21.06 -7.15
C VAL A 710 40.57 22.50 -7.02
N GLY A 711 39.73 23.46 -7.42
CA GLY A 711 39.95 24.86 -7.11
C GLY A 711 40.05 25.09 -5.59
N ALA A 712 40.89 26.05 -5.19
CA ALA A 712 41.29 26.33 -3.82
C ALA A 712 40.15 26.70 -2.83
N ASP A 713 38.90 26.78 -3.27
CA ASP A 713 37.74 27.21 -2.47
C ASP A 713 36.82 26.05 -2.01
N SER A 714 37.26 24.80 -2.11
CA SER A 714 36.45 23.62 -1.74
C SER A 714 36.67 23.19 -0.28
N ARG A 715 35.60 23.13 0.52
CA ARG A 715 35.64 22.61 1.91
C ARG A 715 36.15 21.15 1.93
N PRO A 716 37.06 20.77 2.85
CA PRO A 716 37.57 19.40 2.91
C PRO A 716 36.44 18.40 3.20
N PRO A 717 36.51 17.17 2.66
CA PRO A 717 35.52 16.12 2.92
C PRO A 717 35.56 15.69 4.39
N TYR A 718 34.41 15.23 4.90
CA TYR A 718 34.32 14.64 6.24
C TYR A 718 34.70 13.16 6.21
N TRP A 719 35.31 12.65 7.28
CA TRP A 719 35.62 11.22 7.41
C TRP A 719 34.55 10.50 8.22
N TRP A 720 34.16 9.30 7.78
CA TRP A 720 33.17 8.49 8.48
C TRP A 720 33.51 8.27 9.97
N ASP A 721 34.78 8.08 10.30
CA ASP A 721 35.23 7.86 11.68
C ASP A 721 34.96 9.05 12.61
N ASP A 722 34.92 10.28 12.07
CA ASP A 722 34.63 11.50 12.83
C ASP A 722 33.12 11.69 13.02
N ILE A 723 32.31 11.21 12.07
CA ILE A 723 30.84 11.37 12.06
C ILE A 723 30.12 10.21 12.77
N ALA A 724 30.69 9.00 12.75
CA ALA A 724 30.08 7.80 13.32
C ALA A 724 29.68 7.93 14.82
N PRO A 725 30.46 8.61 15.70
CA PRO A 725 30.06 8.85 17.08
C PRO A 725 28.78 9.69 17.19
N GLU A 726 28.62 10.71 16.34
CA GLU A 726 27.42 11.54 16.29
C GLU A 726 26.21 10.73 15.80
N VAL A 727 26.39 9.92 14.76
CA VAL A 727 25.34 9.02 14.25
C VAL A 727 24.83 8.08 15.36
N ARG A 728 25.72 7.47 16.16
CA ARG A 728 25.32 6.63 17.31
C ARG A 728 24.50 7.41 18.33
N ARG A 729 24.97 8.61 18.68
CA ARG A 729 24.31 9.47 19.67
C ARG A 729 22.89 9.84 19.20
N VAL A 730 22.75 10.34 17.98
CA VAL A 730 21.46 10.72 17.39
C VAL A 730 20.53 9.51 17.26
N ALA A 731 21.04 8.37 16.80
CA ALA A 731 20.25 7.15 16.69
C ALA A 731 19.67 6.72 18.04
N ARG A 732 20.48 6.77 19.12
CA ARG A 732 20.04 6.41 20.47
C ARG A 732 19.00 7.36 21.02
N GLU A 733 19.27 8.67 20.98
CA GLU A 733 18.37 9.70 21.50
C GLU A 733 17.00 9.63 20.81
N LYS A 734 16.99 9.51 19.47
CA LYS A 734 15.73 9.43 18.70
C LYS A 734 15.01 8.11 18.91
N ALA A 735 15.72 7.00 19.06
CA ALA A 735 15.09 5.72 19.41
C ALA A 735 14.41 5.78 20.79
N GLU A 736 15.03 6.42 21.78
CA GLU A 736 14.44 6.62 23.11
C GLU A 736 13.19 7.53 23.04
N GLU A 737 13.28 8.64 22.31
CA GLU A 737 12.16 9.57 22.10
C GLU A 737 10.97 8.88 21.42
N PHE A 738 11.20 8.20 20.29
CA PHE A 738 10.15 7.51 19.55
C PHE A 738 9.54 6.35 20.35
N ALA A 739 10.36 5.60 21.10
CA ALA A 739 9.87 4.54 21.97
C ALA A 739 9.01 5.07 23.11
N ALA A 740 9.39 6.19 23.74
CA ALA A 740 8.60 6.84 24.78
C ALA A 740 7.23 7.34 24.27
N ARG A 741 7.13 7.62 22.97
CA ARG A 741 5.88 8.01 22.28
C ARG A 741 5.08 6.81 21.75
N GLY A 742 5.47 5.58 22.07
CA GLY A 742 4.72 4.36 21.73
C GLY A 742 5.09 3.73 20.38
N ILE A 743 6.09 4.25 19.65
CA ILE A 743 6.59 3.61 18.43
C ILE A 743 7.42 2.39 18.83
N THR A 744 7.02 1.22 18.36
CA THR A 744 7.66 -0.06 18.73
C THR A 744 7.82 -0.99 17.53
N GLY A 745 8.51 -2.12 17.72
CA GLY A 745 8.74 -3.10 16.66
C GLY A 745 9.51 -2.53 15.47
N VAL A 746 9.24 -3.04 14.26
CA VAL A 746 9.88 -2.59 13.00
C VAL A 746 9.79 -1.08 12.78
N ASP A 747 8.67 -0.45 13.15
CA ASP A 747 8.46 0.98 12.90
C ASP A 747 9.46 1.84 13.68
N LEU A 748 9.92 1.41 14.86
CA LEU A 748 10.96 2.13 15.62
C LEU A 748 12.29 2.15 14.87
N TYR A 749 12.69 1.02 14.28
CA TYR A 749 13.93 0.94 13.50
C TYR A 749 13.90 1.88 12.30
N LEU A 750 12.79 1.88 11.55
CA LEU A 750 12.63 2.73 10.38
C LEU A 750 12.58 4.22 10.74
N SER A 751 11.96 4.56 11.88
CA SER A 751 11.82 5.95 12.32
C SER A 751 13.17 6.61 12.62
N VAL A 752 14.19 5.84 12.99
CA VAL A 752 15.54 6.32 13.31
C VAL A 752 16.42 6.52 12.06
N PHE A 753 16.00 6.02 10.89
CA PHE A 753 16.76 6.20 9.65
C PHE A 753 16.79 7.66 9.22
N GLY A 754 15.65 8.36 9.24
CA GLY A 754 15.60 9.77 8.84
C GLY A 754 16.52 10.71 9.64
N PRO A 755 16.57 10.67 10.98
CA PRO A 755 17.48 11.51 11.76
C PRO A 755 18.96 11.17 11.51
N VAL A 756 19.27 9.91 11.22
CA VAL A 756 20.64 9.49 10.86
C VAL A 756 21.02 9.97 9.46
N LEU A 757 20.08 9.92 8.52
CA LEU A 757 20.24 10.52 7.20
C LEU A 757 20.47 12.04 7.27
N ALA A 758 19.84 12.72 8.24
CA ALA A 758 20.07 14.14 8.48
C ALA A 758 21.53 14.45 8.86
N VAL A 759 22.12 13.65 9.76
CA VAL A 759 23.54 13.80 10.14
C VAL A 759 24.45 13.64 8.91
N ILE A 760 24.34 12.52 8.19
CA ILE A 760 25.27 12.25 7.08
C ILE A 760 25.08 13.23 5.91
N SER A 761 23.86 13.67 5.63
CA SER A 761 23.58 14.56 4.50
C SER A 761 24.08 15.99 4.75
N ARG A 762 24.05 16.48 6.00
CA ARG A 762 24.63 17.76 6.41
C ARG A 762 26.16 17.80 6.27
N HIS A 763 26.83 16.67 6.49
CA HIS A 763 28.29 16.53 6.40
C HIS A 763 28.77 16.04 5.02
N TRP A 764 27.92 16.03 4.00
CA TRP A 764 28.28 15.47 2.70
C TRP A 764 29.22 16.39 1.89
N PRO A 765 30.27 15.88 1.22
CA PRO A 765 30.63 14.47 1.06
C PRO A 765 31.34 13.85 2.28
N VAL A 766 30.93 12.63 2.63
CA VAL A 766 31.58 11.80 3.66
C VAL A 766 32.38 10.69 2.98
N LEU A 767 33.66 10.56 3.31
CA LEU A 767 34.56 9.54 2.78
C LEU A 767 34.84 8.45 3.80
N THR A 768 35.14 7.25 3.30
CA THR A 768 35.58 6.10 4.08
C THR A 768 37.08 5.87 3.88
N ARG A 769 37.72 5.15 4.81
CA ARG A 769 39.12 4.72 4.63
C ARG A 769 39.31 3.67 3.55
N GLU A 770 38.22 3.06 3.08
CA GLU A 770 38.29 2.13 1.96
C GLU A 770 38.63 2.86 0.68
N VAL A 771 39.49 2.26 -0.13
CA VAL A 771 39.95 2.82 -1.40
C VAL A 771 39.30 2.06 -2.54
N ASP A 772 38.86 2.76 -3.58
CA ASP A 772 38.44 2.12 -4.83
C ASP A 772 39.67 1.56 -5.54
N GLU A 773 39.67 0.24 -5.77
CA GLU A 773 40.82 -0.48 -6.36
C GLU A 773 41.17 0.00 -7.78
N ARG A 774 40.22 0.60 -8.49
CA ARG A 774 40.40 1.07 -9.87
C ARG A 774 40.88 2.53 -9.92
N THR A 775 40.47 3.37 -8.97
CA THR A 775 40.81 4.81 -8.98
C THR A 775 41.87 5.20 -7.96
N GLY A 776 42.15 4.36 -6.96
CA GLY A 776 43.06 4.67 -5.85
C GLY A 776 42.55 5.76 -4.91
N GLN A 777 41.28 6.17 -5.04
CA GLN A 777 40.67 7.23 -4.25
C GLN A 777 39.81 6.67 -3.10
N PRO A 778 39.68 7.38 -1.96
CA PRO A 778 38.77 7.00 -0.90
C PRO A 778 37.32 6.90 -1.42
N LYS A 779 36.61 5.84 -1.02
CA LYS A 779 35.22 5.62 -1.42
C LYS A 779 34.29 6.56 -0.65
N PRO A 780 33.27 7.15 -1.30
CA PRO A 780 32.21 7.85 -0.59
C PRO A 780 31.41 6.88 0.29
N LEU A 781 30.93 7.37 1.43
CA LEU A 781 30.07 6.62 2.33
C LEU A 781 28.77 6.21 1.63
N ARG A 782 28.44 4.91 1.66
CA ARG A 782 27.09 4.45 1.34
C ARG A 782 26.17 4.75 2.53
N PRO A 783 25.01 5.40 2.35
CA PRO A 783 24.04 5.59 3.42
C PRO A 783 23.72 4.32 4.22
N GLU A 784 23.67 3.15 3.58
CA GLU A 784 23.51 1.83 4.21
C GLU A 784 24.42 1.64 5.44
N THR A 785 25.69 2.04 5.37
CA THR A 785 26.64 1.92 6.49
C THR A 785 26.17 2.69 7.73
N ALA A 786 25.60 3.88 7.55
CA ALA A 786 25.07 4.67 8.65
C ALA A 786 23.73 4.12 9.17
N LEU A 787 22.88 3.61 8.28
CA LEU A 787 21.60 3.00 8.64
C LEU A 787 21.78 1.69 9.43
N ASP A 788 22.78 0.89 9.10
CA ASP A 788 23.13 -0.31 9.86
C ASP A 788 23.65 0.04 11.26
N LEU A 789 24.47 1.09 11.37
CA LEU A 789 24.91 1.59 12.67
C LEU A 789 23.72 2.07 13.53
N ALA A 790 22.76 2.76 12.93
CA ALA A 790 21.53 3.17 13.60
C ALA A 790 20.72 1.97 14.10
N ARG A 791 20.58 0.93 13.27
CA ARG A 791 19.89 -0.31 13.65
C ARG A 791 20.55 -0.96 14.86
N GLN A 792 21.88 -1.03 14.91
CA GLN A 792 22.60 -1.60 16.06
C GLN A 792 22.27 -0.87 17.37
N GLU A 793 22.18 0.47 17.36
CA GLU A 793 21.80 1.24 18.55
C GLU A 793 20.34 0.98 18.97
N VAL A 794 19.41 0.85 18.02
CA VAL A 794 18.01 0.51 18.33
C VAL A 794 17.91 -0.90 18.93
N ILE A 795 18.63 -1.89 18.38
CA ILE A 795 18.71 -3.26 18.94
C ILE A 795 19.19 -3.21 20.39
N ARG A 796 20.28 -2.48 20.65
CA ARG A 796 20.85 -2.34 21.99
C ARG A 796 19.85 -1.73 22.97
N LEU A 797 19.13 -0.68 22.55
CA LEU A 797 18.08 -0.05 23.36
C LEU A 797 16.93 -1.03 23.67
N ARG A 798 16.42 -1.74 22.66
CA ARG A 798 15.31 -2.70 22.82
C ARG A 798 15.69 -3.85 23.73
N LYS A 799 16.89 -4.41 23.56
CA LYS A 799 17.42 -5.45 24.43
C LYS A 799 17.50 -5.00 25.90
N ARG A 800 18.00 -3.79 26.17
CA ARG A 800 18.00 -3.20 27.51
C ARG A 800 16.58 -3.08 28.08
N GLY A 801 15.61 -2.68 27.26
CA GLY A 801 14.20 -2.62 27.62
C GLY A 801 13.61 -3.98 28.01
N LEU A 802 13.85 -5.04 27.22
CA LEU A 802 13.39 -6.40 27.53
C LEU A 802 13.92 -6.95 28.87
N LEU A 803 15.07 -6.44 29.32
CA LEU A 803 15.76 -6.88 30.53
C LEU A 803 15.53 -5.98 31.75
N GLY A 804 14.59 -5.02 31.67
CA GLY A 804 14.28 -4.11 32.77
C GLY A 804 15.45 -3.17 33.10
N GLY A 805 16.19 -2.72 32.08
CA GLY A 805 17.33 -1.80 32.24
C GLY A 805 18.68 -2.48 32.45
N ARG A 806 18.72 -3.80 32.65
CA ARG A 806 19.97 -4.55 32.86
C ARG A 806 20.72 -4.78 31.54
N GLU A 807 22.04 -4.62 31.56
CA GLU A 807 22.90 -5.09 30.46
C GLU A 807 23.32 -6.53 30.74
N VAL A 808 22.76 -7.46 29.97
CA VAL A 808 23.16 -8.89 29.97
C VAL A 808 23.63 -9.25 28.57
N GLN A 809 24.81 -9.86 28.47
CA GLN A 809 25.35 -10.35 27.21
C GLN A 809 24.90 -11.80 27.00
N PHE A 810 24.20 -12.06 25.90
CA PHE A 810 23.83 -13.40 25.48
C PHE A 810 24.69 -13.81 24.29
N ASP A 811 24.59 -15.08 23.88
CA ASP A 811 25.13 -15.51 22.60
C ASP A 811 24.35 -14.85 21.43
N PRO A 812 24.99 -14.62 20.28
CA PRO A 812 24.35 -13.92 19.15
C PRO A 812 23.05 -14.58 18.67
N VAL A 813 22.94 -15.91 18.74
CA VAL A 813 21.75 -16.65 18.31
C VAL A 813 20.56 -16.36 19.21
N THR A 814 20.77 -16.34 20.53
CA THR A 814 19.76 -15.95 21.51
C THR A 814 19.34 -14.49 21.33
N ASP A 815 20.31 -13.58 21.15
CA ASP A 815 20.02 -12.17 20.88
C ASP A 815 19.17 -12.01 19.62
N TRP A 816 19.51 -12.74 18.56
CA TRP A 816 18.77 -12.72 17.31
C TRP A 816 17.33 -13.20 17.49
N TYR A 817 17.12 -14.29 18.22
CA TYR A 817 15.79 -14.84 18.47
C TYR A 817 14.91 -13.88 19.28
N LEU A 818 15.46 -13.26 20.34
CA LEU A 818 14.76 -12.27 21.15
C LEU A 818 14.39 -11.03 20.33
N MET A 819 15.33 -10.51 19.55
CA MET A 819 15.10 -9.34 18.70
C MET A 819 14.14 -9.64 17.55
N ALA A 820 14.13 -10.87 17.02
CA ALA A 820 13.16 -11.28 16.02
C ALA A 820 11.73 -11.26 16.58
N TRP A 821 11.53 -11.77 17.81
CA TRP A 821 10.24 -11.67 18.48
C TRP A 821 9.85 -10.23 18.79
N ASP A 822 10.77 -9.42 19.31
CA ASP A 822 10.51 -8.02 19.64
C ASP A 822 10.17 -7.17 18.40
N ALA A 823 10.95 -7.31 17.32
CA ALA A 823 10.79 -6.54 16.10
C ALA A 823 9.55 -6.96 15.32
N PHE A 824 9.38 -8.27 15.07
CA PHE A 824 8.35 -8.76 14.15
C PHE A 824 7.05 -9.17 14.85
N ARG A 825 7.10 -9.52 16.15
CA ARG A 825 5.97 -10.04 16.94
C ARG A 825 5.18 -11.14 16.22
N ALA A 826 5.86 -11.92 15.38
CA ALA A 826 5.27 -12.92 14.51
C ALA A 826 6.21 -14.11 14.34
N GLU A 827 5.64 -15.31 14.33
CA GLU A 827 6.34 -16.57 14.10
C GLU A 827 6.94 -16.66 12.68
N ARG A 828 6.33 -15.98 11.70
CA ARG A 828 6.75 -15.99 10.29
C ARG A 828 6.94 -14.56 9.79
N PHE A 829 8.07 -14.32 9.12
CA PHE A 829 8.44 -13.01 8.56
C PHE A 829 9.38 -13.18 7.36
N PRO A 830 9.57 -12.14 6.51
CA PRO A 830 10.39 -12.24 5.31
C PRO A 830 11.84 -12.65 5.61
N ALA A 831 12.42 -13.51 4.77
CA ALA A 831 13.77 -14.05 4.97
C ALA A 831 14.87 -12.97 4.88
N ASP A 832 14.65 -11.91 4.12
CA ASP A 832 15.60 -10.81 3.97
C ASP A 832 15.73 -9.98 5.27
N GLU A 833 14.61 -9.77 5.97
CA GLU A 833 14.62 -9.09 7.28
C GLU A 833 15.34 -9.92 8.35
N ALA A 834 15.13 -11.25 8.31
CA ALA A 834 15.87 -12.19 9.15
C ALA A 834 17.39 -12.08 8.93
N ARG A 835 17.80 -11.95 7.66
CA ARG A 835 19.20 -11.78 7.27
C ARG A 835 19.79 -10.47 7.75
N LYS A 836 19.08 -9.36 7.63
CA LYS A 836 19.55 -8.06 8.12
C LYS A 836 19.74 -8.04 9.63
N LEU A 837 18.80 -8.63 10.37
CA LEU A 837 18.94 -8.80 11.81
C LEU A 837 20.13 -9.72 12.15
N ALA A 838 20.36 -10.76 11.36
CA ALA A 838 21.51 -11.65 11.53
C ALA A 838 22.83 -10.89 11.31
N ILE A 839 22.95 -10.13 10.22
CA ILE A 839 24.13 -9.29 9.93
C ILE A 839 24.40 -8.29 11.05
N ALA A 840 23.36 -7.63 11.57
CA ALA A 840 23.49 -6.67 12.68
C ALA A 840 24.04 -7.30 13.97
N LEU A 841 23.91 -8.62 14.13
CA LEU A 841 24.41 -9.41 15.26
C LEU A 841 25.61 -10.28 14.89
N GLY A 842 26.17 -10.14 13.68
CA GLY A 842 27.33 -10.90 13.21
C GLY A 842 27.06 -12.37 12.88
N LEU A 843 25.84 -12.72 12.49
CA LEU A 843 25.39 -14.08 12.16
C LEU A 843 25.17 -14.30 10.66
N ASP A 844 25.37 -15.54 10.19
CA ASP A 844 24.92 -16.04 8.90
C ASP A 844 23.60 -16.83 9.03
N VAL A 845 22.60 -16.48 8.23
CA VAL A 845 21.27 -17.10 8.32
C VAL A 845 21.33 -18.60 8.01
N GLU A 846 22.15 -19.02 7.05
CA GLU A 846 22.17 -20.42 6.65
C GLU A 846 22.97 -21.26 7.65
N ALA A 847 24.17 -20.80 7.99
CA ALA A 847 25.09 -21.50 8.85
C ALA A 847 24.62 -21.55 10.30
N ASP A 848 24.09 -20.44 10.83
CA ASP A 848 23.81 -20.32 12.26
C ASP A 848 22.32 -20.56 12.55
N LEU A 849 21.42 -19.97 11.77
CA LEU A 849 19.98 -19.98 12.10
C LEU A 849 19.25 -21.19 11.48
N VAL A 850 19.48 -21.49 10.20
CA VAL A 850 18.80 -22.59 9.50
C VAL A 850 19.39 -23.93 9.90
N ARG A 851 20.72 -24.10 9.80
CA ARG A 851 21.37 -25.34 10.24
C ARG A 851 21.19 -25.56 11.74
N GLY A 852 21.27 -24.51 12.55
CA GLY A 852 20.96 -24.53 13.99
C GLY A 852 19.49 -24.81 14.32
N ARG A 853 18.60 -24.90 13.32
CA ARG A 853 17.14 -25.05 13.48
C ARG A 853 16.54 -23.98 14.40
N VAL A 854 17.07 -22.77 14.41
CA VAL A 854 16.38 -21.61 15.01
C VAL A 854 15.21 -21.22 14.12
N VAL A 855 15.41 -21.30 12.80
CA VAL A 855 14.39 -21.01 11.78
C VAL A 855 14.27 -22.11 10.73
N GLY A 856 13.08 -22.21 10.12
CA GLY A 856 12.82 -22.98 8.90
C GLY A 856 12.48 -22.06 7.72
N LYS A 857 12.89 -22.44 6.50
CA LYS A 857 12.55 -21.71 5.27
C LYS A 857 11.18 -22.13 4.73
N LYS A 858 10.34 -21.17 4.34
CA LYS A 858 9.02 -21.43 3.75
C LYS A 858 8.65 -20.42 2.65
N GLY A 859 9.17 -20.65 1.45
CA GLY A 859 9.04 -19.73 0.32
C GLY A 859 10.02 -18.55 0.48
N SER A 860 9.53 -17.33 0.35
CA SER A 860 10.28 -16.07 0.58
C SER A 860 10.44 -15.70 2.06
N ASP A 861 9.90 -16.50 2.97
CA ASP A 861 9.79 -16.19 4.40
C ASP A 861 10.55 -17.22 5.24
N VAL A 862 10.97 -16.83 6.43
CA VAL A 862 11.43 -17.72 7.50
C VAL A 862 10.35 -17.92 8.56
N VAL A 863 10.42 -19.02 9.28
CA VAL A 863 9.52 -19.38 10.38
C VAL A 863 10.37 -19.74 11.60
N LEU A 864 10.14 -19.07 12.73
CA LEU A 864 10.75 -19.43 14.02
C LEU A 864 10.29 -20.83 14.42
N LEU A 865 11.23 -21.70 14.82
CA LEU A 865 10.92 -23.08 15.20
C LEU A 865 10.70 -23.19 16.71
N GLY A 866 9.60 -23.82 17.12
CA GLY A 866 9.28 -24.07 18.52
C GLY A 866 10.09 -25.23 19.13
N PRO A 867 10.08 -25.39 20.47
CA PRO A 867 10.88 -26.40 21.17
C PRO A 867 10.82 -27.82 20.56
N LYS A 868 9.61 -28.35 20.31
CA LYS A 868 9.41 -29.67 19.69
C LYS A 868 10.05 -29.83 18.32
N GLN A 869 10.05 -28.77 17.50
CA GLN A 869 10.64 -28.79 16.16
C GLN A 869 12.17 -28.71 16.20
N ARG A 870 12.74 -28.21 17.30
CA ARG A 870 14.17 -28.04 17.53
C ARG A 870 14.83 -29.23 18.24
N ARG A 871 14.05 -30.24 18.65
CA ARG A 871 14.53 -31.45 19.34
C ARG A 871 15.66 -32.14 18.57
N GLY A 872 16.75 -32.42 19.27
CA GLY A 872 17.91 -33.13 18.72
C GLY A 872 19.18 -32.91 19.55
N ARG A 873 20.12 -33.84 19.44
CA ARG A 873 21.39 -33.83 20.19
C ARG A 873 22.19 -32.54 19.91
N GLY A 874 22.69 -31.91 20.97
CA GLY A 874 23.47 -30.66 20.89
C GLY A 874 22.63 -29.42 20.55
N ARG A 875 21.31 -29.47 20.81
CA ARG A 875 20.36 -28.35 20.62
C ARG A 875 19.32 -28.38 21.74
N VAL A 876 18.05 -28.62 21.40
CA VAL A 876 16.99 -28.91 22.37
C VAL A 876 17.08 -30.40 22.73
N ASP A 877 17.82 -30.68 23.79
CA ASP A 877 18.17 -32.03 24.23
C ASP A 877 17.95 -32.18 25.74
N PRO A 878 16.88 -32.87 26.17
CA PRO A 878 16.61 -33.13 27.59
C PRO A 878 17.73 -33.86 28.34
N GLU A 879 18.63 -34.55 27.63
CA GLU A 879 19.76 -35.27 28.24
C GLU A 879 21.07 -34.46 28.25
N ALA A 880 21.05 -33.22 27.77
CA ALA A 880 22.23 -32.36 27.81
C ALA A 880 22.52 -31.84 29.23
N ASP A 881 23.80 -31.81 29.58
CA ASP A 881 24.32 -31.21 30.82
C ASP A 881 24.83 -29.76 30.62
N HIS A 882 25.04 -29.34 29.37
CA HIS A 882 25.46 -27.99 28.98
C HIS A 882 24.82 -27.59 27.64
N PHE A 883 24.72 -26.29 27.39
CA PHE A 883 24.11 -25.74 26.18
C PHE A 883 25.03 -24.71 25.53
N ASP A 884 25.15 -24.78 24.20
CA ASP A 884 25.94 -23.83 23.41
C ASP A 884 25.25 -22.45 23.29
N THR A 885 23.92 -22.42 23.43
CA THR A 885 23.11 -21.20 23.39
C THR A 885 22.10 -21.17 24.54
N TRP A 886 21.80 -19.98 25.05
CA TRP A 886 20.77 -19.81 26.08
C TRP A 886 19.36 -20.12 25.56
N LEU A 887 19.12 -19.88 24.27
CA LEU A 887 17.91 -20.29 23.57
C LEU A 887 17.67 -21.80 23.66
N ASP A 888 18.71 -22.62 23.51
CA ASP A 888 18.60 -24.08 23.64
C ASP A 888 18.30 -24.52 25.07
N ALA A 889 18.93 -23.88 26.07
CA ALA A 889 18.65 -24.14 27.47
C ALA A 889 17.16 -23.86 27.80
N VAL A 890 16.64 -22.71 27.37
CA VAL A 890 15.23 -22.33 27.63
C VAL A 890 14.27 -23.24 26.87
N HIS A 891 14.50 -23.50 25.59
CA HIS A 891 13.63 -24.38 24.81
C HIS A 891 13.65 -25.82 25.34
N THR A 892 14.77 -26.29 25.89
CA THR A 892 14.84 -27.61 26.55
C THR A 892 14.00 -27.63 27.82
N ALA A 893 14.11 -26.60 28.67
CA ALA A 893 13.27 -26.50 29.86
C ALA A 893 11.76 -26.43 29.50
N MET A 894 11.39 -25.67 28.47
CA MET A 894 10.03 -25.62 27.95
C MET A 894 9.55 -26.99 27.43
N LEU A 895 10.40 -27.72 26.71
CA LEU A 895 10.08 -29.04 26.17
C LEU A 895 9.87 -30.06 27.29
N VAL A 896 10.78 -30.14 28.26
CA VAL A 896 10.68 -31.05 29.41
C VAL A 896 9.44 -30.74 30.24
N TYR A 897 9.13 -29.46 30.48
CA TYR A 897 7.92 -29.09 31.20
C TYR A 897 6.64 -29.49 30.44
N GLU A 898 6.61 -29.31 29.12
CA GLU A 898 5.44 -29.63 28.30
C GLU A 898 5.21 -31.15 28.12
N GLU A 899 6.28 -31.94 28.00
CA GLU A 899 6.20 -33.40 27.80
C GLU A 899 6.15 -34.19 29.12
N ASP A 900 6.98 -33.84 30.10
CA ASP A 900 7.22 -34.64 31.31
C ASP A 900 6.69 -33.98 32.60
N GLY A 901 6.23 -32.73 32.51
CA GLY A 901 5.60 -32.00 33.61
C GLY A 901 6.58 -31.34 34.59
N ALA A 902 6.00 -30.67 35.61
CA ALA A 902 6.75 -29.84 36.54
C ALA A 902 7.83 -30.60 37.35
N PRO A 903 7.58 -31.80 37.92
CA PRO A 903 8.61 -32.49 38.71
C PRO A 903 9.86 -32.87 37.89
N ALA A 904 9.66 -33.33 36.64
CA ALA A 904 10.76 -33.67 35.75
C ALA A 904 11.55 -32.42 35.32
N CYS A 905 10.85 -31.33 35.02
CA CYS A 905 11.49 -30.05 34.70
C CYS A 905 12.29 -29.49 35.89
N GLU A 906 11.79 -29.64 37.12
CA GLU A 906 12.52 -29.21 38.32
C GLU A 906 13.82 -30.00 38.51
N ALA A 907 13.77 -31.33 38.33
CA ALA A 907 14.94 -32.18 38.38
C ALA A 907 15.95 -31.80 37.29
N PHE A 908 15.50 -31.53 36.07
CA PHE A 908 16.32 -31.05 34.97
C PHE A 908 17.00 -29.70 35.29
N LEU A 909 16.24 -28.71 35.77
CA LEU A 909 16.75 -27.38 36.13
C LEU A 909 17.78 -27.43 37.28
N LYS A 910 17.61 -28.37 38.23
CA LYS A 910 18.57 -28.61 39.31
C LYS A 910 19.82 -29.31 38.80
N ARG A 911 19.68 -30.36 37.99
CA ARG A 911 20.79 -31.14 37.42
C ARG A 911 21.72 -30.25 36.58
N THR A 912 21.13 -29.39 35.76
CA THR A 912 21.85 -28.48 34.84
C THR A 912 22.31 -27.18 35.50
N GLY A 913 21.95 -26.92 36.76
CA GLY A 913 22.27 -25.66 37.46
C GLY A 913 21.43 -24.45 37.06
N LEU A 914 20.58 -24.56 36.03
CA LEU A 914 19.78 -23.46 35.47
C LEU A 914 18.76 -22.87 36.46
N ARG A 915 18.37 -23.61 37.50
CA ARG A 915 17.40 -23.16 38.51
C ARG A 915 17.77 -21.83 39.18
N ASN A 916 19.07 -21.61 39.40
CA ASN A 916 19.60 -20.45 40.11
C ASN A 916 20.52 -19.58 39.24
N ASP A 917 20.68 -19.91 37.95
CA ASP A 917 21.52 -19.15 37.04
C ASP A 917 20.88 -17.81 36.68
N SER A 918 21.59 -16.71 36.94
CA SER A 918 21.09 -15.35 36.72
C SER A 918 20.94 -15.00 35.24
N THR A 919 21.77 -15.57 34.36
CA THR A 919 21.73 -15.35 32.92
C THR A 919 20.57 -16.13 32.29
N PHE A 920 20.34 -17.37 32.74
CA PHE A 920 19.16 -18.15 32.34
C PHE A 920 17.86 -17.45 32.74
N LYS A 921 17.77 -16.98 33.99
CA LYS A 921 16.63 -16.17 34.46
C LYS A 921 16.44 -14.90 33.65
N ALA A 922 17.53 -14.20 33.30
CA ALA A 922 17.47 -13.02 32.44
C ALA A 922 16.98 -13.36 31.02
N CYS A 923 17.39 -14.50 30.46
CA CYS A 923 16.92 -14.97 29.15
C CYS A 923 15.42 -15.31 29.20
N LEU A 924 14.96 -16.00 30.24
CA LEU A 924 13.53 -16.25 30.47
C LEU A 924 12.73 -14.95 30.59
N GLN A 925 13.23 -13.97 31.34
CA GLN A 925 12.61 -12.65 31.47
C GLN A 925 12.48 -11.95 30.11
N ALA A 926 13.55 -11.97 29.31
CA ALA A 926 13.54 -11.36 27.98
C ALA A 926 12.55 -12.05 27.04
N MET A 927 12.46 -13.39 27.08
CA MET A 927 11.47 -14.14 26.30
C MET A 927 10.04 -13.87 26.73
N LEU A 928 9.79 -13.76 28.04
CA LEU A 928 8.47 -13.38 28.58
C LEU A 928 8.02 -12.01 28.08
N ASN A 929 8.96 -11.07 27.93
CA ASN A 929 8.68 -9.71 27.47
C ASN A 929 8.62 -9.59 25.93
N ALA A 930 9.37 -10.41 25.19
CA ALA A 930 9.44 -10.33 23.73
C ALA A 930 8.34 -11.13 23.01
N ILE A 931 7.97 -12.30 23.53
CA ILE A 931 7.00 -13.20 22.87
C ILE A 931 5.58 -12.69 23.13
N PRO A 932 4.74 -12.47 22.08
CA PRO A 932 3.40 -11.95 22.25
C PRO A 932 2.52 -12.80 23.19
N ARG A 933 1.92 -12.16 24.18
CA ARG A 933 1.13 -12.80 25.25
C ARG A 933 -0.39 -12.66 25.07
N THR A 934 -0.84 -12.24 23.88
CA THR A 934 -2.25 -12.05 23.55
C THR A 934 -3.08 -13.32 23.81
N ARG A 935 -4.23 -13.15 24.48
CA ARG A 935 -5.20 -14.23 24.75
C ARG A 935 -6.47 -14.05 23.91
N VAL A 936 -7.00 -15.15 23.36
CA VAL A 936 -8.31 -15.20 22.69
C VAL A 936 -9.16 -16.24 23.40
N LYS A 937 -10.33 -15.82 23.91
CA LYS A 937 -11.22 -16.67 24.73
C LYS A 937 -10.49 -17.34 25.91
N GLY A 938 -9.61 -16.60 26.57
CA GLY A 938 -8.86 -17.08 27.75
C GLY A 938 -7.66 -17.98 27.46
N LYS A 939 -7.37 -18.32 26.19
CA LYS A 939 -6.19 -19.12 25.81
C LYS A 939 -5.16 -18.24 25.11
N PHE A 940 -3.87 -18.45 25.41
CA PHE A 940 -2.79 -17.80 24.68
C PHE A 940 -2.85 -18.16 23.20
N VAL A 941 -2.70 -17.16 22.33
CA VAL A 941 -2.60 -17.37 20.88
C VAL A 941 -1.29 -18.07 20.51
N ARG A 942 -0.23 -17.88 21.32
CA ARG A 942 1.10 -18.46 21.14
C ARG A 942 1.31 -19.61 22.14
N PRO A 943 1.60 -20.84 21.69
CA PRO A 943 1.95 -21.96 22.57
C PRO A 943 3.17 -21.68 23.45
N GLU A 944 4.17 -20.97 22.92
CA GLU A 944 5.39 -20.61 23.65
C GLU A 944 5.09 -19.72 24.86
N ALA A 945 4.15 -18.77 24.72
CA ALA A 945 3.73 -17.89 25.80
C ALA A 945 3.03 -18.66 26.93
N ASP A 946 2.24 -19.67 26.59
CA ASP A 946 1.56 -20.55 27.57
C ASP A 946 2.56 -21.37 28.39
N VAL A 947 3.53 -22.01 27.71
CA VAL A 947 4.56 -22.80 28.39
C VAL A 947 5.48 -21.92 29.24
N LEU A 948 5.91 -20.77 28.75
CA LEU A 948 6.74 -19.83 29.51
C LEU A 948 6.03 -19.29 30.75
N ASP A 949 4.73 -18.99 30.66
CA ASP A 949 3.95 -18.50 31.81
C ASP A 949 3.81 -19.58 32.89
N ARG A 950 3.56 -20.83 32.50
CA ARG A 950 3.52 -21.96 33.44
C ARG A 950 4.88 -22.25 34.08
N LEU A 951 5.95 -22.20 33.30
CA LEU A 951 7.32 -22.42 33.79
C LEU A 951 7.75 -21.31 34.78
N ARG A 952 7.35 -20.06 34.49
CA ARG A 952 7.50 -18.92 35.40
C ARG A 952 6.76 -19.16 36.72
N LEU A 953 5.47 -19.47 36.67
CA LEU A 953 4.66 -19.73 37.86
C LEU A 953 5.17 -20.93 38.68
N ALA A 954 5.72 -21.95 38.03
CA ALA A 954 6.18 -23.15 38.72
C ALA A 954 7.54 -22.98 39.42
N PHE A 955 8.47 -22.22 38.84
CA PHE A 955 9.85 -22.17 39.33
C PHE A 955 10.43 -20.76 39.46
N PHE A 956 9.91 -19.76 38.76
CA PHE A 956 10.54 -18.44 38.67
C PHE A 956 9.52 -17.33 38.96
N GLU A 957 8.86 -17.42 40.11
CA GLU A 957 7.86 -16.44 40.56
C GLU A 957 8.46 -15.03 40.74
N ASP A 958 9.78 -14.94 40.92
CA ASP A 958 10.56 -13.70 40.96
C ASP A 958 10.66 -12.97 39.61
N LEU A 959 10.30 -13.64 38.51
CA LEU A 959 10.24 -13.00 37.19
C LEU A 959 8.91 -12.28 37.03
N GLU A 960 9.02 -10.99 36.76
CA GLU A 960 7.89 -10.12 36.49
C GLU A 960 7.40 -10.33 35.06
N VAL A 961 6.12 -10.14 34.83
CA VAL A 961 5.59 -10.01 33.47
C VAL A 961 5.13 -8.57 33.39
N THR A 962 5.69 -7.79 32.45
CA THR A 962 5.13 -6.47 32.16
C THR A 962 3.66 -6.66 31.79
N GLU A 963 2.75 -6.12 32.60
CA GLU A 963 1.33 -6.09 32.27
C GLU A 963 1.18 -5.45 30.88
N GLU A 964 0.63 -6.18 29.91
CA GLU A 964 0.06 -5.53 28.72
C GLU A 964 -1.09 -4.65 29.23
N GLU A 965 -0.82 -3.36 29.45
CA GLU A 965 -1.76 -2.30 29.85
C GLU A 965 -3.03 -2.82 30.55
N ALA A 966 -2.87 -3.39 31.75
CA ALA A 966 -3.99 -3.62 32.64
C ALA A 966 -4.52 -2.27 33.14
N GLU A 967 -5.80 -2.01 32.87
CA GLU A 967 -6.67 -1.14 33.68
C GLU A 967 -6.13 0.24 34.07
N VAL A 968 -6.05 1.18 33.11
CA VAL A 968 -6.19 2.60 33.48
C VAL A 968 -7.64 2.82 33.92
N ARG A 969 -7.80 2.87 35.25
CA ARG A 969 -9.02 3.03 36.06
C ARG A 969 -10.16 3.80 35.37
N VAL A 970 -11.31 3.15 35.36
CA VAL A 970 -12.64 3.59 34.87
C VAL A 970 -13.23 4.81 35.61
N GLU A 971 -12.50 5.47 36.52
CA GLU A 971 -13.09 6.49 37.41
C GLU A 971 -12.83 7.96 37.05
N GLN A 972 -12.01 8.28 36.04
CA GLN A 972 -11.70 9.68 35.70
C GLN A 972 -12.47 10.30 34.51
N MET A 973 -13.41 9.58 33.88
CA MET A 973 -14.19 10.10 32.74
C MET A 973 -15.70 10.28 33.03
N ARG A 974 -16.11 10.31 34.31
CA ARG A 974 -17.47 10.74 34.69
C ARG A 974 -17.61 12.24 34.98
N LEU A 975 -16.54 13.00 34.85
CA LEU A 975 -16.54 14.45 34.97
C LEU A 975 -15.64 15.03 33.88
N ILE A 976 -16.22 15.26 32.69
CA ILE A 976 -15.98 16.37 31.75
C ILE A 976 -17.06 16.26 30.66
#